data_AF-A0A351WG49-F1
#
_entry.id   AF-A0A351WG49-F1
#
_cell.length_a   1.000
_cell.length_b   1.000
_cell.length_c   1.000
_cell.angle_alpha   90.00
_cell.angle_beta   90.00
_cell.angle_gamma   90.00
#
_symmetry.space_group_name_H-M   'P 1'
#
loop_
_entity.id
_entity.type
_entity.pdbx_description
1 polymer ?
#
loop_
_entity_poly.entity_id
_entity_poly.type
_entity_poly.pdbx_seq_one_letter_code
_entity_poly.pdbx_strand_id
1 'polypeptide(L)'
;MGLTCLGFQANAGSVTCRPESGNSELDEAKGTIEEPVHVAETDLETPVPIFVTLSLSDGRRTPAEARWAIVGEGSAGLIWRSNNETSSCMLGSTITYSPVSGYLSPPDVVVSNRPASDSLYIIGRYSLPPDAKATLTLDLSPTQVVALGAKWGFRSGTDVTWYESGVTRTNLTPGLYKITFAETSVTGWHKPDDCVAFLSGYTTVAISKAYSFDPVHISCEIQPSSALAAGAQWAVYDQAGLWHWMTNGTTYSGPPGSYKVMYKSIDGWPQPPETNFHLNMGDSISLTGHYERPEDYGVLQVWLSPSNPVPPGAGWRLDSFTNVYGHGDVLTNLSIGAHSISFCDVPGYFTPKPIGFHAAAGDRPSFSAVYQRCHQLNIRVALEGPLMTNQLMRALGLASLGHFPKSPYIADPRKVTIDPDPALALDLKIVDWVLIQLSAGTNSVPYFSRSAFLRHDGWVVDEKGQPGIQAQLRGATNWLVIQHRNHLAVMSASPLDAGVNAHTNDFTQSETAYRGGAAAAKQVQGLWCMVAGDTDGDGAITELDCTMTRSIRTLGVCRADVDMTLTATSLDSAFRSNNLGRVSHASCASETILASRLFLRAEQQTVLSLSTTRVVATSMPAGPTESEYYALIDNGFIVNSSSASTAVHGAHMAYVAGAGTGVDRVQFWLPTDTLCRFDFNVISPEMATNAGKAIVLAGTTGLN
;
A
#
# COMPACT_ATOMS: atom_id res chain seq x y z
N MET A 1 14.62 -4.08 -57.29
CA MET A 1 15.34 -4.27 -58.57
C MET A 1 14.76 -3.23 -59.51
N GLY A 2 15.48 -2.21 -59.99
CA GLY A 2 16.75 -2.25 -60.72
C GLY A 2 16.44 -1.77 -62.15
N LEU A 3 16.33 -0.47 -62.43
CA LEU A 3 17.39 0.58 -62.45
C LEU A 3 18.39 0.34 -63.59
N THR A 4 18.45 1.26 -64.56
CA THR A 4 19.42 1.51 -65.68
C THR A 4 18.68 1.81 -67.00
N CYS A 5 19.19 2.61 -67.95
CA CYS A 5 20.12 3.76 -67.83
C CYS A 5 20.00 4.71 -69.05
N LEU A 6 20.78 5.80 -69.04
CA LEU A 6 21.00 6.75 -70.14
C LEU A 6 21.47 6.10 -71.46
N GLY A 7 21.31 6.82 -72.58
CA GLY A 7 22.28 6.70 -73.69
C GLY A 7 22.02 7.50 -74.97
N PHE A 8 22.89 8.50 -75.24
CA PHE A 8 23.35 8.96 -76.57
C PHE A 8 22.33 9.56 -77.60
N GLN A 9 22.75 10.16 -78.73
CA GLN A 9 23.65 11.33 -78.91
C GLN A 9 23.57 11.85 -80.37
N ALA A 10 23.97 13.11 -80.59
CA ALA A 10 24.66 13.64 -81.78
C ALA A 10 23.96 13.77 -83.17
N ASN A 11 24.03 15.01 -83.69
CA ASN A 11 24.47 15.42 -85.04
C ASN A 11 23.61 15.22 -86.33
N ALA A 12 23.12 16.38 -86.81
CA ALA A 12 23.50 17.04 -88.07
C ALA A 12 22.92 16.59 -89.45
N GLY A 13 22.85 17.57 -90.36
CA GLY A 13 22.38 17.47 -91.76
C GLY A 13 20.87 17.76 -91.89
N SER A 14 20.35 18.89 -92.42
CA SER A 14 20.58 19.68 -93.66
C SER A 14 19.65 19.27 -94.83
N VAL A 15 19.49 20.17 -95.82
CA VAL A 15 18.61 20.05 -97.03
C VAL A 15 17.09 20.09 -96.72
N THR A 16 16.40 21.23 -96.67
CA THR A 16 15.95 22.18 -97.73
C THR A 16 14.80 21.73 -98.66
N CYS A 17 13.70 22.51 -98.62
CA CYS A 17 12.73 22.81 -99.70
C CYS A 17 11.62 21.80 -100.12
N ARG A 18 10.35 22.25 -99.94
CA ARG A 18 9.27 22.50 -100.94
C ARG A 18 9.41 21.93 -102.37
N PRO A 19 8.31 21.65 -103.12
CA PRO A 19 6.97 22.29 -103.09
C PRO A 19 5.83 21.28 -102.74
N GLU A 20 4.51 21.46 -102.91
CA GLU A 20 3.60 22.06 -103.94
C GLU A 20 2.18 22.31 -103.32
N SER A 21 1.14 22.81 -104.00
CA SER A 21 0.94 23.88 -105.02
C SER A 21 -0.59 24.13 -105.15
N GLY A 22 -1.06 25.07 -105.99
CA GLY A 22 -2.50 25.38 -106.18
C GLY A 22 -3.08 26.33 -105.12
N ASN A 23 -3.16 27.66 -105.29
CA ASN A 23 -3.15 28.54 -106.46
C ASN A 23 -4.49 28.63 -107.23
N SER A 24 -5.10 29.82 -107.15
CA SER A 24 -5.97 30.46 -108.15
C SER A 24 -5.44 31.91 -108.24
N GLU A 25 -4.94 32.45 -109.36
CA GLU A 25 -5.61 32.72 -110.65
C GLU A 25 -6.83 33.66 -110.51
N LEU A 26 -7.08 34.69 -111.35
CA LEU A 26 -6.33 35.46 -112.39
C LEU A 26 -7.01 36.87 -112.47
N ASP A 27 -6.72 37.91 -113.27
CA ASP A 27 -5.92 38.21 -114.49
C ASP A 27 -5.23 39.60 -114.27
N GLU A 28 -4.02 39.94 -114.76
CA GLU A 28 -3.57 40.27 -116.15
C GLU A 28 -4.04 41.61 -116.78
N ALA A 29 -3.10 42.56 -116.93
CA ALA A 29 -2.85 43.46 -118.09
C ALA A 29 -1.69 44.44 -117.76
N LYS A 30 -0.42 44.18 -118.11
CA LYS A 30 0.30 44.35 -119.41
C LYS A 30 0.49 45.82 -119.88
N GLY A 31 1.75 46.29 -119.92
CA GLY A 31 2.19 47.57 -120.51
C GLY A 31 3.70 47.86 -120.29
N THR A 32 4.33 48.62 -121.20
CA THR A 32 5.81 48.87 -121.34
C THR A 32 6.05 50.26 -122.00
N ILE A 33 7.27 50.81 -122.26
CA ILE A 33 8.66 50.30 -122.37
C ILE A 33 9.69 51.41 -122.00
N GLU A 34 10.93 51.00 -121.68
CA GLU A 34 12.25 51.68 -121.89
C GLU A 34 12.62 53.10 -121.34
N GLU A 35 13.80 53.14 -120.69
CA GLU A 35 14.80 54.24 -120.57
C GLU A 35 14.42 55.59 -119.87
N PRO A 36 15.32 56.61 -119.75
CA PRO A 36 16.33 56.62 -118.68
C PRO A 36 16.53 57.94 -117.89
N VAL A 37 17.27 57.85 -116.78
CA VAL A 37 18.14 58.84 -116.10
C VAL A 37 17.77 60.35 -116.10
N HIS A 38 17.66 60.94 -114.90
CA HIS A 38 18.22 62.27 -114.60
C HIS A 38 18.60 62.41 -113.11
N VAL A 39 19.56 63.30 -112.79
CA VAL A 39 20.14 63.51 -111.44
C VAL A 39 20.15 65.00 -111.08
N ALA A 40 19.67 65.34 -109.87
CA ALA A 40 19.89 66.58 -109.09
C ALA A 40 19.11 66.45 -107.76
N GLU A 41 19.47 67.04 -106.60
CA GLU A 41 20.75 67.61 -106.13
C GLU A 41 20.77 67.55 -104.57
N THR A 42 21.74 68.16 -103.88
CA THR A 42 22.01 67.97 -102.44
C THR A 42 21.15 68.82 -101.48
N ASP A 43 20.62 68.20 -100.42
CA ASP A 43 20.12 68.88 -99.22
C ASP A 43 21.24 69.21 -98.21
N LEU A 44 21.05 70.28 -97.42
CA LEU A 44 21.93 70.67 -96.31
C LEU A 44 21.36 70.18 -94.97
N GLU A 45 22.09 69.31 -94.27
CA GLU A 45 21.65 68.79 -92.96
C GLU A 45 21.56 69.90 -91.89
N THR A 46 20.39 70.03 -91.26
CA THR A 46 20.22 70.85 -90.06
C THR A 46 20.37 70.00 -88.78
N PRO A 47 20.98 70.50 -87.69
CA PRO A 47 21.10 69.77 -86.43
C PRO A 47 19.75 69.28 -85.89
N VAL A 48 19.73 68.07 -85.34
CA VAL A 48 18.56 67.47 -84.69
C VAL A 48 18.58 67.80 -83.19
N PRO A 49 17.53 68.42 -82.62
CA PRO A 49 17.37 68.58 -81.18
C PRO A 49 17.24 67.23 -80.47
N ILE A 50 17.94 67.07 -79.34
CA ILE A 50 17.94 65.84 -78.54
C ILE A 50 17.57 66.11 -77.08
N PHE A 51 16.77 65.21 -76.52
CA PHE A 51 16.28 65.21 -75.15
C PHE A 51 16.68 63.87 -74.51
N VAL A 52 17.53 63.88 -73.47
CA VAL A 52 18.06 62.65 -72.86
C VAL A 52 17.57 62.46 -71.42
N THR A 53 16.69 61.48 -71.23
CA THR A 53 16.20 61.08 -69.92
C THR A 53 17.05 59.93 -69.36
N LEU A 54 17.67 60.16 -68.21
CA LEU A 54 18.43 59.16 -67.47
C LEU A 54 17.55 58.49 -66.41
N SER A 55 17.54 57.16 -66.40
CA SER A 55 16.67 56.33 -65.57
C SER A 55 17.40 55.07 -65.08
N LEU A 56 16.89 54.46 -64.00
CA LEU A 56 17.30 53.11 -63.60
C LEU A 56 16.35 52.06 -64.17
N SER A 57 16.89 50.92 -64.58
CA SER A 57 16.13 49.79 -65.11
C SER A 57 15.18 49.13 -64.10
N ASP A 58 15.34 49.41 -62.80
CA ASP A 58 14.52 48.90 -61.70
C ASP A 58 13.47 49.90 -61.17
N GLY A 59 13.35 51.07 -61.78
CA GLY A 59 12.37 52.10 -61.41
C GLY A 59 12.73 52.94 -60.18
N ARG A 60 13.92 52.77 -59.57
CA ARG A 60 14.42 53.68 -58.53
C ARG A 60 14.73 55.07 -59.11
N ARG A 61 14.86 56.07 -58.23
CA ARG A 61 15.39 57.40 -58.61
C ARG A 61 16.81 57.23 -59.19
N THR A 62 17.01 57.76 -60.39
CA THR A 62 18.31 57.81 -61.09
C THR A 62 19.41 58.33 -60.17
N PRO A 63 20.64 57.76 -60.17
CA PRO A 63 21.74 58.27 -59.36
C PRO A 63 22.02 59.75 -59.65
N ALA A 64 22.26 60.54 -58.60
CA ALA A 64 22.46 61.99 -58.71
C ALA A 64 23.71 62.38 -59.55
N GLU A 65 24.61 61.43 -59.80
CA GLU A 65 25.86 61.55 -60.55
C GLU A 65 25.75 61.06 -62.01
N ALA A 66 24.61 60.49 -62.41
CA ALA A 66 24.38 60.06 -63.79
C ALA A 66 24.34 61.27 -64.75
N ARG A 67 25.17 61.25 -65.79
CA ARG A 67 25.30 62.30 -66.81
C ARG A 67 25.36 61.70 -68.22
N TRP A 68 25.12 62.53 -69.23
CA TRP A 68 25.23 62.16 -70.65
C TRP A 68 26.03 63.22 -71.43
N ALA A 69 26.59 62.87 -72.58
CA ALA A 69 27.35 63.79 -73.44
C ALA A 69 27.23 63.40 -74.92
N ILE A 70 27.47 64.36 -75.82
CA ILE A 70 27.69 64.08 -77.26
C ILE A 70 29.19 63.89 -77.49
N VAL A 71 29.57 62.80 -78.14
CA VAL A 71 30.95 62.49 -78.51
C VAL A 71 31.39 63.40 -79.66
N GLY A 72 32.50 64.12 -79.47
CA GLY A 72 33.08 65.01 -80.48
C GLY A 72 32.50 66.44 -80.54
N GLU A 73 31.54 66.78 -79.68
CA GLU A 73 30.87 68.10 -79.67
C GLU A 73 31.81 69.27 -79.30
N GLY A 74 32.84 69.00 -78.48
CA GLY A 74 33.78 70.01 -77.98
C GLY A 74 35.24 69.66 -78.31
N SER A 75 36.02 70.66 -78.72
CA SER A 75 37.45 70.54 -79.06
C SER A 75 38.38 70.19 -77.89
N ALA A 76 37.85 70.06 -76.67
CA ALA A 76 38.58 69.76 -75.44
C ALA A 76 38.07 68.53 -74.67
N GLY A 77 37.05 67.81 -75.16
CA GLY A 77 36.50 66.61 -74.53
C GLY A 77 34.96 66.56 -74.49
N LEU A 78 34.42 65.66 -73.66
CA LEU A 78 32.99 65.43 -73.50
C LEU A 78 32.33 66.51 -72.61
N ILE A 79 31.24 67.10 -73.10
CA ILE A 79 30.42 68.06 -72.35
C ILE A 79 29.31 67.30 -71.62
N TRP A 80 29.55 66.99 -70.35
CA TRP A 80 28.62 66.24 -69.49
C TRP A 80 27.42 67.08 -69.05
N ARG A 81 26.23 66.54 -69.27
CA ARG A 81 24.91 67.13 -69.03
C ARG A 81 24.07 66.30 -68.08
N SER A 82 23.17 66.95 -67.34
CA SER A 82 22.27 66.30 -66.37
C SER A 82 21.06 65.63 -67.02
N ASN A 83 20.36 64.82 -66.23
CA ASN A 83 19.11 64.19 -66.61
C ASN A 83 18.06 65.23 -67.09
N ASN A 84 17.49 65.01 -68.27
CA ASN A 84 16.51 65.89 -68.95
C ASN A 84 17.03 67.27 -69.38
N GLU A 85 18.35 67.51 -69.35
CA GLU A 85 18.92 68.61 -70.14
C GLU A 85 18.81 68.30 -71.65
N THR A 86 18.98 69.33 -72.47
CA THR A 86 18.80 69.28 -73.93
C THR A 86 20.04 69.76 -74.68
N SER A 87 20.25 69.28 -75.89
CA SER A 87 21.24 69.81 -76.86
C SER A 87 20.72 69.61 -78.29
N SER A 88 21.56 69.87 -79.28
CA SER A 88 21.35 69.47 -80.67
C SER A 88 22.64 68.92 -81.29
N CYS A 89 22.53 67.93 -82.18
CA CYS A 89 23.68 67.31 -82.86
C CYS A 89 23.38 66.95 -84.32
N MET A 90 24.42 66.72 -85.12
CA MET A 90 24.28 66.26 -86.51
C MET A 90 23.91 64.78 -86.57
N LEU A 91 23.43 64.29 -87.72
CA LEU A 91 23.33 62.85 -87.95
C LEU A 91 24.71 62.20 -87.91
N GLY A 92 24.77 60.95 -87.46
CA GLY A 92 26.01 60.23 -87.17
C GLY A 92 26.66 60.54 -85.81
N SER A 93 26.15 61.51 -85.04
CA SER A 93 26.68 61.83 -83.70
C SER A 93 26.40 60.71 -82.69
N THR A 94 27.35 60.41 -81.80
CA THR A 94 27.18 59.41 -80.73
C THR A 94 26.88 60.09 -79.39
N ILE A 95 25.91 59.56 -78.64
CA ILE A 95 25.57 59.93 -77.27
C ILE A 95 26.17 58.91 -76.31
N THR A 96 26.90 59.36 -75.30
CA THR A 96 27.55 58.53 -74.28
C THR A 96 27.15 58.93 -72.85
N TYR A 97 27.47 58.10 -71.86
CA TYR A 97 26.94 58.17 -70.50
C TYR A 97 28.05 58.04 -69.44
N SER A 98 27.93 58.73 -68.31
CA SER A 98 28.97 58.72 -67.28
C SER A 98 29.02 57.37 -66.54
N PRO A 99 30.20 56.87 -66.16
CA PRO A 99 30.30 55.78 -65.19
C PRO A 99 29.77 56.24 -63.83
N VAL A 100 28.98 55.39 -63.16
CA VAL A 100 28.47 55.63 -61.81
C VAL A 100 28.78 54.42 -60.95
N SER A 101 29.38 54.64 -59.78
CA SER A 101 29.80 53.55 -58.89
C SER A 101 28.62 52.67 -58.47
N GLY A 102 28.79 51.35 -58.58
CA GLY A 102 27.73 50.37 -58.29
C GLY A 102 26.70 50.16 -59.39
N TYR A 103 26.85 50.78 -60.57
CA TYR A 103 25.95 50.61 -61.72
C TYR A 103 26.70 50.37 -63.02
N LEU A 104 26.12 49.57 -63.91
CA LEU A 104 26.50 49.53 -65.32
C LEU A 104 25.89 50.74 -66.03
N SER A 105 26.70 51.39 -66.86
CA SER A 105 26.26 52.52 -67.68
C SER A 105 25.41 52.04 -68.87
N PRO A 106 24.48 52.87 -69.38
CA PRO A 106 23.80 52.57 -70.64
C PRO A 106 24.80 52.45 -71.79
N PRO A 107 24.52 51.63 -72.82
CA PRO A 107 25.32 51.61 -74.04
C PRO A 107 25.15 52.91 -74.83
N ASP A 108 26.22 53.35 -75.50
CA ASP A 108 26.23 54.52 -76.37
C ASP A 108 25.21 54.42 -77.51
N VAL A 109 24.64 55.57 -77.93
CA VAL A 109 23.56 55.66 -78.92
C VAL A 109 23.99 56.55 -80.09
N VAL A 110 24.03 56.00 -81.30
CA VAL A 110 24.31 56.76 -82.54
C VAL A 110 23.01 57.36 -83.10
N VAL A 111 23.00 58.66 -83.37
CA VAL A 111 21.88 59.41 -83.94
C VAL A 111 21.88 59.23 -85.46
N SER A 112 21.29 58.14 -85.96
CA SER A 112 21.33 57.79 -87.38
C SER A 112 20.31 58.52 -88.25
N ASN A 113 19.06 58.66 -87.79
CA ASN A 113 17.93 59.19 -88.59
C ASN A 113 17.20 60.31 -87.85
N ARG A 114 16.68 61.30 -88.61
CA ARG A 114 15.79 62.35 -88.09
C ARG A 114 14.35 61.82 -87.92
N PRO A 115 13.71 61.95 -86.74
CA PRO A 115 12.32 61.56 -86.54
C PRO A 115 11.36 62.62 -87.06
N ALA A 116 10.15 62.22 -87.46
CA ALA A 116 9.09 63.11 -87.95
C ALA A 116 8.55 64.11 -86.89
N SER A 117 8.97 63.98 -85.64
CA SER A 117 8.70 64.91 -84.53
C SER A 117 9.66 66.10 -84.47
N ASP A 118 10.66 66.16 -85.36
CA ASP A 118 11.72 67.20 -85.39
C ASP A 118 12.52 67.35 -84.09
N SER A 119 12.46 66.34 -83.24
CA SER A 119 13.17 66.23 -81.97
C SER A 119 13.25 64.76 -81.55
N LEU A 120 14.42 64.32 -81.09
CA LEU A 120 14.71 62.93 -80.73
C LEU A 120 14.79 62.77 -79.21
N TYR A 121 14.04 61.80 -78.69
CA TYR A 121 14.01 61.46 -77.27
C TYR A 121 14.78 60.16 -77.02
N ILE A 122 15.80 60.23 -76.16
CA ILE A 122 16.72 59.12 -75.87
C ILE A 122 16.63 58.79 -74.38
N ILE A 123 16.63 57.50 -74.03
CA ILE A 123 16.53 57.04 -72.64
C ILE A 123 17.80 56.26 -72.26
N GLY A 124 18.68 56.90 -71.48
CA GLY A 124 19.81 56.24 -70.84
C GLY A 124 19.33 55.42 -69.65
N ARG A 125 19.42 54.09 -69.74
CA ARG A 125 19.07 53.16 -68.65
C ARG A 125 20.32 52.60 -67.97
N TYR A 126 20.59 53.09 -66.76
CA TYR A 126 21.56 52.46 -65.87
C TYR A 126 20.95 51.19 -65.27
N SER A 127 21.78 50.18 -65.01
CA SER A 127 21.37 48.91 -64.41
C SER A 127 22.34 48.47 -63.31
N LEU A 128 21.89 47.61 -62.40
CA LEU A 128 22.79 47.01 -61.40
C LEU A 128 23.66 45.92 -62.04
N PRO A 129 24.90 45.70 -61.53
CA PRO A 129 25.74 44.58 -61.92
C PRO A 129 25.02 43.21 -61.78
N PRO A 130 25.30 42.22 -62.64
CA PRO A 130 24.59 40.92 -62.62
C PRO A 130 24.74 40.15 -61.29
N ASP A 131 25.80 40.42 -60.54
CA ASP A 131 26.12 39.84 -59.23
C ASP A 131 25.41 40.52 -58.04
N ALA A 132 24.71 41.65 -58.25
CA ALA A 132 24.10 42.47 -57.21
C ALA A 132 22.86 41.82 -56.55
N LYS A 133 23.04 40.67 -55.90
CA LYS A 133 21.95 39.87 -55.33
C LYS A 133 21.50 40.39 -53.96
N ALA A 134 20.25 40.08 -53.61
CA ALA A 134 19.63 40.36 -52.33
C ALA A 134 19.33 39.07 -51.54
N THR A 135 19.02 39.24 -50.26
CA THR A 135 18.62 38.17 -49.34
C THR A 135 17.33 38.52 -48.60
N LEU A 136 16.47 37.53 -48.36
CA LEU A 136 15.25 37.65 -47.55
C LEU A 136 15.15 36.50 -46.55
N THR A 137 14.87 36.81 -45.29
CA THR A 137 14.47 35.84 -44.25
C THR A 137 13.04 36.16 -43.81
N LEU A 138 12.21 35.14 -43.56
CA LEU A 138 10.84 35.34 -43.09
C LEU A 138 10.45 34.34 -42.00
N ASP A 139 10.02 34.88 -40.85
CA ASP A 139 9.57 34.12 -39.69
C ASP A 139 8.04 34.15 -39.55
N LEU A 140 7.48 32.99 -39.20
CA LEU A 140 6.04 32.78 -38.98
C LEU A 140 5.78 32.43 -37.51
N SER A 141 4.66 32.91 -36.98
CA SER A 141 4.23 32.66 -35.61
C SER A 141 2.73 32.35 -35.52
N PRO A 142 2.24 31.72 -34.43
CA PRO A 142 3.00 31.14 -33.32
C PRO A 142 3.60 29.77 -33.69
N THR A 143 4.42 29.17 -32.81
CA THR A 143 5.18 27.96 -33.14
C THR A 143 4.31 26.74 -33.47
N GLN A 144 3.07 26.67 -32.95
CA GLN A 144 2.11 25.61 -33.28
C GLN A 144 1.79 25.57 -34.77
N VAL A 145 1.56 26.74 -35.40
CA VAL A 145 1.21 26.81 -36.83
C VAL A 145 2.41 26.45 -37.71
N VAL A 146 3.63 26.74 -37.25
CA VAL A 146 4.87 26.29 -37.91
C VAL A 146 5.01 24.77 -37.85
N ALA A 147 4.70 24.14 -36.71
CA ALA A 147 4.71 22.68 -36.57
C ALA A 147 3.66 21.97 -37.46
N LEU A 148 2.53 22.64 -37.74
CA LEU A 148 1.53 22.18 -38.72
C LEU A 148 1.95 22.39 -40.19
N GLY A 149 3.10 23.02 -40.46
CA GLY A 149 3.58 23.27 -41.81
C GLY A 149 3.06 24.58 -42.42
N ALA A 150 2.98 25.66 -41.63
CA ALA A 150 2.83 27.01 -42.16
C ALA A 150 4.04 27.40 -43.01
N LYS A 151 3.76 27.90 -44.22
CA LYS A 151 4.78 28.28 -45.21
C LYS A 151 4.53 29.68 -45.75
N TRP A 152 5.59 30.29 -46.23
CA TRP A 152 5.56 31.52 -47.00
C TRP A 152 6.15 31.25 -48.39
N GLY A 153 5.83 32.07 -49.38
CA GLY A 153 6.36 31.85 -50.73
C GLY A 153 6.30 33.06 -51.62
N PHE A 154 7.09 33.04 -52.69
CA PHE A 154 7.02 34.03 -53.76
C PHE A 154 5.94 33.63 -54.76
N ARG A 155 4.99 34.53 -55.03
CA ARG A 155 3.91 34.33 -56.00
C ARG A 155 4.32 34.83 -57.39
N SER A 156 4.33 33.95 -58.37
CA SER A 156 4.66 34.23 -59.78
C SER A 156 3.50 33.79 -60.68
N GLY A 157 2.57 34.71 -60.95
CA GLY A 157 1.30 34.37 -61.61
C GLY A 157 0.40 33.53 -60.71
N THR A 158 -0.02 32.36 -61.18
CA THR A 158 -0.73 31.34 -60.40
C THR A 158 0.16 30.66 -59.37
N ASP A 159 1.44 30.52 -59.69
CA ASP A 159 2.33 29.56 -59.03
C ASP A 159 3.02 30.17 -57.81
N VAL A 160 3.33 29.34 -56.82
CA VAL A 160 3.99 29.77 -55.58
C VAL A 160 5.11 28.80 -55.20
N THR A 161 6.31 29.33 -55.04
CA THR A 161 7.45 28.56 -54.51
C THR A 161 7.47 28.68 -52.99
N TRP A 162 7.06 27.61 -52.30
CA TRP A 162 6.89 27.57 -50.85
C TRP A 162 8.18 27.27 -50.06
N TYR A 163 8.34 27.93 -48.92
CA TYR A 163 9.46 27.82 -47.99
C TYR A 163 8.96 27.78 -46.53
N GLU A 164 9.69 27.08 -45.68
CA GLU A 164 9.38 27.01 -44.23
C GLU A 164 9.70 28.33 -43.51
N SER A 165 9.17 28.50 -42.30
CA SER A 165 9.55 29.60 -41.39
C SER A 165 11.06 29.63 -41.11
N GLY A 166 11.64 30.83 -40.99
CA GLY A 166 13.06 31.05 -40.67
C GLY A 166 14.03 30.77 -41.82
N VAL A 167 13.55 30.32 -42.99
CA VAL A 167 14.40 30.03 -44.14
C VAL A 167 14.92 31.33 -44.75
N THR A 168 16.24 31.50 -44.74
CA THR A 168 16.94 32.58 -45.46
C THR A 168 17.11 32.23 -46.94
N ARG A 169 16.56 33.07 -47.83
CA ARG A 169 16.67 32.98 -49.29
C ARG A 169 17.67 34.02 -49.81
N THR A 170 18.86 33.55 -50.19
CA THR A 170 19.92 34.34 -50.82
C THR A 170 19.81 34.34 -52.36
N ASN A 171 20.72 35.04 -53.04
CA ASN A 171 20.86 35.08 -54.50
C ASN A 171 19.65 35.65 -55.28
N LEU A 172 18.75 36.35 -54.60
CA LEU A 172 17.56 36.96 -55.21
C LEU A 172 17.96 38.16 -56.08
N THR A 173 17.27 38.38 -57.20
CA THR A 173 17.44 39.58 -58.04
C THR A 173 16.79 40.80 -57.38
N PRO A 174 17.40 41.99 -57.38
CA PRO A 174 16.76 43.20 -56.85
C PRO A 174 15.43 43.50 -57.57
N GLY A 175 14.42 43.92 -56.83
CA GLY A 175 13.08 44.14 -57.36
C GLY A 175 11.97 43.97 -56.32
N LEU A 176 10.72 43.99 -56.79
CA LEU A 176 9.53 43.84 -55.95
C LEU A 176 9.03 42.39 -55.95
N TYR A 177 8.97 41.77 -54.78
CA TYR A 177 8.47 40.42 -54.57
C TYR A 177 7.09 40.45 -53.90
N LYS A 178 6.13 39.70 -54.46
CA LYS A 178 4.84 39.40 -53.81
C LYS A 178 5.01 38.16 -52.95
N ILE A 179 4.81 38.32 -51.64
CA ILE A 179 4.92 37.28 -50.63
C ILE A 179 3.51 36.84 -50.23
N THR A 180 3.26 35.54 -50.30
CA THR A 180 1.99 34.91 -49.97
C THR A 180 2.18 33.83 -48.91
N PHE A 181 1.10 33.47 -48.22
CA PHE A 181 1.11 32.59 -47.05
C PHE A 181 0.23 31.37 -47.30
N ALA A 182 0.64 30.20 -46.80
CA ALA A 182 -0.02 28.93 -47.10
C ALA A 182 -1.32 28.79 -46.28
N GLU A 183 -2.44 28.65 -46.98
CA GLU A 183 -3.78 28.54 -46.36
C GLU A 183 -4.15 27.06 -46.13
N THR A 184 -3.92 26.21 -47.13
CA THR A 184 -4.41 24.83 -47.17
C THR A 184 -3.58 23.83 -46.37
N SER A 185 -2.38 24.21 -45.87
CA SER A 185 -1.57 23.33 -45.02
C SER A 185 -1.86 23.47 -43.52
N VAL A 186 -2.62 24.48 -43.09
CA VAL A 186 -2.81 24.83 -41.67
C VAL A 186 -4.28 25.02 -41.31
N THR A 187 -5.05 23.94 -41.50
CA THR A 187 -6.49 23.87 -41.20
C THR A 187 -6.80 24.44 -39.80
N GLY A 188 -7.80 25.33 -39.74
CA GLY A 188 -8.23 26.00 -38.51
C GLY A 188 -7.47 27.28 -38.15
N TRP A 189 -6.53 27.72 -39.00
CA TRP A 189 -5.81 28.99 -38.82
C TRP A 189 -6.07 29.96 -39.98
N HIS A 190 -6.35 31.21 -39.63
CA HIS A 190 -6.38 32.32 -40.58
C HIS A 190 -4.96 32.72 -40.97
N LYS A 191 -4.67 32.73 -42.27
CA LYS A 191 -3.39 33.22 -42.78
C LYS A 191 -3.28 34.75 -42.65
N PRO A 192 -2.08 35.30 -42.40
CA PRO A 192 -1.85 36.73 -42.50
C PRO A 192 -2.04 37.26 -43.94
N ASP A 193 -2.30 38.56 -44.06
CA ASP A 193 -2.39 39.23 -45.36
C ASP A 193 -1.09 39.11 -46.17
N ASP A 194 -1.24 38.72 -47.44
CA ASP A 194 -0.19 38.76 -48.45
C ASP A 194 0.47 40.15 -48.48
N CYS A 195 1.80 40.20 -48.58
CA CYS A 195 2.55 41.46 -48.53
C CYS A 195 3.52 41.61 -49.70
N VAL A 196 4.04 42.82 -49.88
CA VAL A 196 5.07 43.12 -50.88
C VAL A 196 6.37 43.51 -50.19
N ALA A 197 7.47 42.94 -50.66
CA ALA A 197 8.82 43.27 -50.19
C ALA A 197 9.66 43.78 -51.37
N PHE A 198 10.32 44.93 -51.18
CA PHE A 198 11.23 45.49 -52.17
C PHE A 198 12.66 45.19 -51.76
N LEU A 199 13.36 44.37 -52.56
CA LEU A 199 14.70 43.91 -52.27
C LEU A 199 15.74 44.74 -53.03
N SER A 200 16.76 45.21 -52.31
CA SER A 200 17.88 45.98 -52.87
C SER A 200 19.13 45.13 -53.01
N GLY A 201 19.94 45.40 -54.04
CA GLY A 201 21.21 44.71 -54.25
C GLY A 201 22.11 44.81 -53.03
N TYR A 202 22.75 43.70 -52.67
CA TYR A 202 23.62 43.54 -51.50
C TYR A 202 22.94 43.77 -50.13
N THR A 203 21.60 43.76 -50.05
CA THR A 203 20.86 43.89 -48.78
C THR A 203 20.22 42.59 -48.30
N THR A 204 20.05 42.48 -46.98
CA THR A 204 19.24 41.45 -46.32
C THR A 204 17.99 42.10 -45.72
N VAL A 205 16.82 41.55 -46.04
CA VAL A 205 15.53 41.95 -45.46
C VAL A 205 15.04 40.84 -44.53
N ALA A 206 14.45 41.21 -43.39
CA ALA A 206 13.79 40.30 -42.47
C ALA A 206 12.31 40.69 -42.32
N ILE A 207 11.41 39.71 -42.28
CA ILE A 207 9.96 39.91 -42.15
C ILE A 207 9.42 38.92 -41.11
N SER A 208 8.51 39.36 -40.24
CA SER A 208 7.80 38.50 -39.30
C SER A 208 6.28 38.64 -39.51
N LYS A 209 5.56 37.52 -39.49
CA LYS A 209 4.11 37.46 -39.71
C LYS A 209 3.46 36.43 -38.79
N ALA A 210 2.22 36.69 -38.36
CA ALA A 210 1.48 35.80 -37.47
C ALA A 210 0.21 35.26 -38.15
N TYR A 211 -0.12 34.00 -37.90
CA TYR A 211 -1.45 33.43 -38.16
C TYR A 211 -2.32 33.64 -36.91
N SER A 212 -3.64 33.72 -37.09
CA SER A 212 -4.64 33.78 -36.01
C SER A 212 -5.62 32.60 -36.11
N PHE A 213 -6.50 32.44 -35.12
CA PHE A 213 -7.51 31.39 -35.05
C PHE A 213 -8.66 31.86 -34.15
N ASP A 214 -9.85 31.31 -34.36
CA ASP A 214 -10.95 31.40 -33.39
C ASP A 214 -10.74 30.29 -32.34
N PRO A 215 -10.69 30.63 -31.03
CA PRO A 215 -10.35 29.66 -30.00
C PRO A 215 -11.42 28.58 -29.84
N VAL A 216 -10.97 27.37 -29.53
CA VAL A 216 -11.85 26.28 -29.11
C VAL A 216 -12.11 26.39 -27.62
N HIS A 217 -13.29 25.99 -27.16
CA HIS A 217 -13.69 26.05 -25.76
C HIS A 217 -13.96 24.66 -25.18
N ILE A 218 -13.32 24.36 -24.06
CA ILE A 218 -13.48 23.09 -23.32
C ILE A 218 -13.98 23.42 -21.92
N SER A 219 -15.18 22.99 -21.57
CA SER A 219 -15.73 23.07 -20.21
C SER A 219 -15.97 21.67 -19.64
N CYS A 220 -15.97 21.57 -18.31
CA CYS A 220 -16.31 20.32 -17.63
C CYS A 220 -17.13 20.58 -16.36
N GLU A 221 -18.23 19.85 -16.22
CA GLU A 221 -19.03 19.76 -15.00
C GLU A 221 -18.74 18.45 -14.27
N ILE A 222 -18.23 18.55 -13.04
CA ILE A 222 -17.95 17.41 -12.16
C ILE A 222 -19.17 17.17 -11.27
N GLN A 223 -19.62 15.91 -11.23
CA GLN A 223 -20.75 15.44 -10.42
C GLN A 223 -20.36 14.14 -9.71
N PRO A 224 -20.95 13.81 -8.55
CA PRO A 224 -21.89 14.61 -7.76
C PRO A 224 -21.20 15.74 -6.99
N SER A 225 -21.99 16.66 -6.41
CA SER A 225 -21.48 17.79 -5.61
C SER A 225 -20.72 17.37 -4.34
N SER A 226 -20.90 16.14 -3.87
CA SER A 226 -20.10 15.54 -2.78
C SER A 226 -18.66 15.19 -3.21
N ALA A 227 -18.40 14.92 -4.50
CA ALA A 227 -17.04 14.79 -5.02
C ALA A 227 -16.35 16.17 -5.10
N LEU A 228 -17.08 17.23 -5.48
CA LEU A 228 -16.58 18.61 -5.43
C LEU A 228 -16.15 19.01 -4.01
N ALA A 229 -16.97 18.70 -3.01
CA ALA A 229 -16.66 18.95 -1.60
C ALA A 229 -15.42 18.17 -1.10
N ALA A 230 -15.12 17.02 -1.72
CA ALA A 230 -13.89 16.25 -1.47
C ALA A 230 -12.66 16.76 -2.26
N GLY A 231 -12.78 17.87 -3.00
CA GLY A 231 -11.67 18.52 -3.70
C GLY A 231 -11.43 18.01 -5.13
N ALA A 232 -12.47 17.50 -5.79
CA ALA A 232 -12.42 17.10 -7.20
C ALA A 232 -12.07 18.26 -8.15
N GLN A 233 -11.25 17.95 -9.16
CA GLN A 233 -10.80 18.87 -10.20
C GLN A 233 -10.59 18.10 -11.50
N TRP A 234 -10.58 18.80 -12.62
CA TRP A 234 -10.23 18.25 -13.93
C TRP A 234 -8.98 18.95 -14.47
N ALA A 235 -8.31 18.33 -15.44
CA ALA A 235 -7.23 18.96 -16.17
C ALA A 235 -7.33 18.67 -17.67
N VAL A 236 -6.86 19.61 -18.47
CA VAL A 236 -6.74 19.47 -19.93
C VAL A 236 -5.27 19.42 -20.34
N TYR A 237 -4.93 18.46 -21.20
CA TYR A 237 -3.63 18.36 -21.86
C TYR A 237 -3.70 19.08 -23.20
N ASP A 238 -2.84 20.09 -23.37
CA ASP A 238 -2.81 20.91 -24.58
C ASP A 238 -1.79 20.44 -25.62
N GLN A 239 -1.80 21.12 -26.78
CA GLN A 239 -0.91 20.84 -27.90
C GLN A 239 0.54 21.30 -27.68
N ALA A 240 0.81 22.11 -26.64
CA ALA A 240 2.16 22.43 -26.19
C ALA A 240 2.74 21.36 -25.26
N GLY A 241 1.95 20.33 -24.94
CA GLY A 241 2.34 19.21 -24.08
C GLY A 241 2.20 19.51 -22.59
N LEU A 242 1.36 20.48 -22.21
CA LEU A 242 1.18 20.95 -20.84
C LEU A 242 -0.19 20.56 -20.29
N TRP A 243 -0.23 20.22 -18.99
CA TRP A 243 -1.46 20.00 -18.23
C TRP A 243 -1.90 21.29 -17.53
N HIS A 244 -3.14 21.73 -17.79
CA HIS A 244 -3.77 22.86 -17.11
C HIS A 244 -4.83 22.35 -16.16
N TRP A 245 -4.60 22.50 -14.84
CA TRP A 245 -5.57 22.13 -13.81
C TRP A 245 -6.65 23.20 -13.65
N MET A 246 -7.91 22.78 -13.71
CA MET A 246 -9.08 23.63 -13.79
C MET A 246 -10.06 23.33 -12.64
N THR A 247 -10.83 24.34 -12.24
CA THR A 247 -11.93 24.17 -11.26
C THR A 247 -13.25 23.84 -11.97
N ASN A 248 -14.21 23.30 -11.22
CA ASN A 248 -15.50 22.88 -11.78
C ASN A 248 -16.23 24.02 -12.51
N GLY A 249 -16.81 23.73 -13.68
CA GLY A 249 -17.60 24.68 -14.47
C GLY A 249 -16.79 25.81 -15.11
N THR A 250 -15.46 25.83 -14.99
CA THR A 250 -14.62 26.76 -15.75
C THR A 250 -14.41 26.28 -17.18
N THR A 251 -13.99 27.20 -18.06
CA THR A 251 -13.77 26.94 -19.48
C THR A 251 -12.31 27.21 -19.84
N TYR A 252 -11.62 26.21 -20.38
CA TYR A 252 -10.33 26.38 -21.04
C TYR A 252 -10.53 26.89 -22.46
N SER A 253 -9.60 27.71 -22.96
CA SER A 253 -9.62 28.23 -24.33
C SER A 253 -8.25 28.04 -25.00
N GLY A 254 -8.21 27.53 -26.23
CA GLY A 254 -6.95 27.21 -26.93
C GLY A 254 -7.08 27.08 -28.45
N PRO A 255 -6.00 26.72 -29.17
CA PRO A 255 -6.00 26.55 -30.62
C PRO A 255 -6.77 25.29 -31.08
N PRO A 256 -7.27 25.26 -32.33
CA PRO A 256 -7.89 24.06 -32.90
C PRO A 256 -6.94 22.87 -32.96
N GLY A 257 -7.44 21.67 -32.70
CA GLY A 257 -6.68 20.41 -32.74
C GLY A 257 -7.06 19.41 -31.64
N SER A 258 -6.13 18.50 -31.33
CA SER A 258 -6.36 17.36 -30.41
C SER A 258 -6.09 17.71 -28.95
N TYR A 259 -6.94 17.20 -28.06
CA TYR A 259 -6.92 17.44 -26.62
C TYR A 259 -7.16 16.15 -25.82
N LYS A 260 -6.69 16.14 -24.57
CA LYS A 260 -7.09 15.16 -23.55
C LYS A 260 -7.66 15.83 -22.33
N VAL A 261 -8.63 15.21 -21.68
CA VAL A 261 -9.13 15.61 -20.36
C VAL A 261 -9.00 14.45 -19.39
N MET A 262 -8.39 14.74 -18.23
CA MET A 262 -8.27 13.82 -17.10
C MET A 262 -8.94 14.40 -15.84
N TYR A 263 -9.17 13.54 -14.87
CA TYR A 263 -9.79 13.88 -13.60
C TYR A 263 -8.83 13.63 -12.44
N LYS A 264 -8.94 14.42 -11.37
CA LYS A 264 -8.10 14.28 -10.17
C LYS A 264 -8.48 13.01 -9.41
N SER A 265 -7.50 12.22 -8.98
CA SER A 265 -7.75 11.10 -8.04
C SER A 265 -8.04 11.64 -6.63
N ILE A 266 -8.94 10.99 -5.90
CA ILE A 266 -9.44 11.41 -4.59
C ILE A 266 -9.68 10.15 -3.75
N ASP A 267 -9.25 10.15 -2.48
CA ASP A 267 -9.47 9.02 -1.58
C ASP A 267 -10.97 8.70 -1.44
N GLY A 268 -11.32 7.42 -1.64
CA GLY A 268 -12.71 6.95 -1.58
C GLY A 268 -13.57 7.26 -2.81
N TRP A 269 -12.99 7.70 -3.93
CA TRP A 269 -13.70 7.88 -5.20
C TRP A 269 -12.93 7.25 -6.37
N PRO A 270 -13.55 6.36 -7.18
CA PRO A 270 -12.99 5.95 -8.47
C PRO A 270 -12.71 7.17 -9.36
N GLN A 271 -11.55 7.19 -10.00
CA GLN A 271 -11.17 8.24 -10.95
C GLN A 271 -11.96 8.05 -12.27
N PRO A 272 -12.72 9.06 -12.76
CA PRO A 272 -13.43 8.93 -14.02
C PRO A 272 -12.47 8.76 -15.22
N PRO A 273 -12.86 8.05 -16.29
CA PRO A 273 -11.98 7.76 -17.42
C PRO A 273 -11.46 9.00 -18.17
N GLU A 274 -10.22 8.95 -18.66
CA GLU A 274 -9.67 9.99 -19.52
C GLU A 274 -10.42 10.08 -20.86
N THR A 275 -10.77 11.30 -21.27
CA THR A 275 -11.46 11.56 -22.55
C THR A 275 -10.48 12.17 -23.54
N ASN A 276 -10.41 11.64 -24.77
CA ASN A 276 -9.51 12.09 -25.84
C ASN A 276 -10.37 12.52 -27.05
N PHE A 277 -10.15 13.71 -27.59
CA PHE A 277 -10.97 14.28 -28.66
C PHE A 277 -10.21 15.30 -29.53
N HIS A 278 -10.84 15.77 -30.60
CA HIS A 278 -10.30 16.76 -31.53
C HIS A 278 -11.36 17.84 -31.78
N LEU A 279 -10.97 19.12 -31.72
CA LEU A 279 -11.84 20.28 -31.91
C LEU A 279 -11.37 21.11 -33.10
N ASN A 280 -12.29 21.46 -33.98
CA ASN A 280 -12.07 22.35 -35.12
C ASN A 280 -12.18 23.82 -34.70
N MET A 281 -11.99 24.73 -35.64
CA MET A 281 -12.04 26.18 -35.41
C MET A 281 -13.38 26.64 -34.82
N GLY A 282 -13.33 27.29 -33.65
CA GLY A 282 -14.51 27.74 -32.91
C GLY A 282 -15.35 26.65 -32.23
N ASP A 283 -14.96 25.37 -32.32
CA ASP A 283 -15.70 24.28 -31.67
C ASP A 283 -15.74 24.44 -30.15
N SER A 284 -16.87 24.09 -29.55
CA SER A 284 -17.08 24.11 -28.10
C SER A 284 -17.58 22.76 -27.61
N ILE A 285 -16.98 22.22 -26.54
CA ILE A 285 -17.37 20.96 -25.91
C ILE A 285 -17.59 21.15 -24.41
N SER A 286 -18.66 20.54 -23.89
CA SER A 286 -18.91 20.39 -22.45
C SER A 286 -18.87 18.91 -22.11
N LEU A 287 -18.08 18.57 -21.08
CA LEU A 287 -17.91 17.21 -20.56
C LEU A 287 -18.53 17.07 -19.18
N THR A 288 -18.88 15.84 -18.79
CA THR A 288 -19.33 15.52 -17.42
C THR A 288 -18.36 14.56 -16.75
N GLY A 289 -17.65 15.04 -15.73
CA GLY A 289 -16.78 14.24 -14.89
C GLY A 289 -17.59 13.54 -13.81
N HIS A 290 -18.19 12.39 -14.13
CA HIS A 290 -19.03 11.66 -13.18
C HIS A 290 -18.20 10.74 -12.28
N TYR A 291 -18.00 11.16 -11.02
CA TYR A 291 -17.41 10.36 -9.96
C TYR A 291 -18.49 9.51 -9.30
N GLU A 292 -18.78 8.34 -9.88
CA GLU A 292 -19.63 7.36 -9.22
C GLU A 292 -18.92 6.84 -7.97
N ARG A 293 -19.46 7.17 -6.78
CA ARG A 293 -19.22 6.37 -5.59
C ARG A 293 -20.00 5.07 -5.80
N PRO A 294 -19.36 3.89 -5.86
CA PRO A 294 -20.08 2.65 -6.07
C PRO A 294 -21.19 2.47 -5.02
N GLU A 295 -22.34 1.92 -5.40
CA GLU A 295 -23.36 1.49 -4.42
C GLU A 295 -22.88 0.27 -3.60
N ASP A 296 -21.73 -0.29 -3.97
CA ASP A 296 -21.05 -1.44 -3.39
C ASP A 296 -20.49 -1.23 -1.96
N TYR A 297 -20.69 -0.08 -1.31
CA TYR A 297 -20.31 0.04 0.10
C TYR A 297 -21.27 -0.71 1.01
N GLY A 298 -20.70 -1.54 1.89
CA GLY A 298 -21.47 -2.26 2.88
C GLY A 298 -22.00 -1.41 4.03
N VAL A 299 -22.79 -2.04 4.90
CA VAL A 299 -23.14 -1.51 6.23
C VAL A 299 -22.71 -2.48 7.32
N LEU A 300 -21.90 -2.02 8.26
CA LEU A 300 -21.42 -2.80 9.40
C LEU A 300 -22.24 -2.44 10.64
N GLN A 301 -22.75 -3.46 11.34
CA GLN A 301 -23.41 -3.31 12.65
C GLN A 301 -22.74 -4.24 13.67
N VAL A 302 -22.57 -3.77 14.91
CA VAL A 302 -21.94 -4.57 15.98
C VAL A 302 -22.73 -4.51 17.28
N TRP A 303 -23.11 -5.68 17.78
CA TRP A 303 -23.91 -5.84 18.98
C TRP A 303 -23.03 -6.16 20.20
N LEU A 304 -23.00 -5.24 21.16
CA LEU A 304 -22.20 -5.41 22.39
C LEU A 304 -23.03 -6.09 23.49
N SER A 305 -22.44 -7.06 24.18
CA SER A 305 -23.07 -7.80 25.28
C SER A 305 -22.27 -7.64 26.58
N PRO A 306 -22.89 -7.49 27.78
CA PRO A 306 -24.33 -7.40 28.00
C PRO A 306 -24.96 -6.18 27.32
N SER A 307 -26.24 -6.27 26.95
CA SER A 307 -26.96 -5.25 26.20
C SER A 307 -27.94 -4.41 27.03
N ASN A 308 -28.28 -4.87 28.25
CA ASN A 308 -29.24 -4.20 29.13
C ASN A 308 -28.77 -4.21 30.60
N PRO A 309 -28.07 -3.15 31.07
CA PRO A 309 -27.43 -2.10 30.26
C PRO A 309 -26.15 -2.59 29.59
N VAL A 310 -25.71 -1.85 28.57
CA VAL A 310 -24.35 -1.95 27.99
C VAL A 310 -23.33 -1.41 29.01
N PRO A 311 -22.12 -2.01 29.16
CA PRO A 311 -21.12 -1.49 30.08
C PRO A 311 -20.72 -0.05 29.74
N PRO A 312 -20.65 0.88 30.72
CA PRO A 312 -20.27 2.27 30.46
C PRO A 312 -18.88 2.37 29.80
N GLY A 313 -18.78 3.04 28.66
CA GLY A 313 -17.55 3.14 27.87
C GLY A 313 -17.30 2.00 26.88
N ALA A 314 -18.13 0.95 26.86
CA ALA A 314 -18.07 -0.08 25.83
C ALA A 314 -18.43 0.51 24.46
N GLY A 315 -17.62 0.18 23.46
CA GLY A 315 -17.72 0.70 22.10
C GLY A 315 -16.73 0.00 21.18
N TRP A 316 -16.94 0.13 19.88
CA TRP A 316 -16.13 -0.53 18.86
C TRP A 316 -15.62 0.46 17.82
N ARG A 317 -14.57 0.05 17.09
CA ARG A 317 -13.88 0.84 16.07
C ARG A 317 -13.58 -0.05 14.88
N LEU A 318 -13.69 0.48 13.67
CA LEU A 318 -13.15 -0.16 12.47
C LEU A 318 -11.68 0.24 12.32
N ASP A 319 -10.80 -0.71 11.99
CA ASP A 319 -9.38 -0.56 11.65
C ASP A 319 -8.52 0.31 12.60
N SER A 320 -8.96 0.43 13.86
CA SER A 320 -8.39 1.34 14.87
C SER A 320 -8.50 2.83 14.55
N PHE A 321 -9.43 3.24 13.69
CA PHE A 321 -9.81 4.65 13.50
C PHE A 321 -10.26 5.31 14.82
N THR A 322 -10.24 6.64 14.85
CA THR A 322 -10.59 7.44 16.05
C THR A 322 -12.07 7.39 16.41
N ASN A 323 -12.96 7.15 15.44
CA ASN A 323 -14.40 7.12 15.65
C ASN A 323 -14.81 5.86 16.43
N VAL A 324 -15.46 6.07 17.58
CA VAL A 324 -16.03 5.00 18.41
C VAL A 324 -17.53 4.92 18.15
N TYR A 325 -18.01 3.72 17.88
CA TYR A 325 -19.41 3.37 17.67
C TYR A 325 -19.95 2.59 18.88
N GLY A 326 -21.22 2.83 19.21
CA GLY A 326 -21.93 2.19 20.33
C GLY A 326 -22.51 0.81 20.01
N HIS A 327 -23.26 0.28 20.97
CA HIS A 327 -24.03 -0.94 20.81
C HIS A 327 -25.13 -0.78 19.74
N GLY A 328 -25.09 -1.61 18.70
CA GLY A 328 -26.11 -1.61 17.64
C GLY A 328 -26.00 -0.45 16.64
N ASP A 329 -25.01 0.44 16.80
CA ASP A 329 -24.71 1.50 15.83
C ASP A 329 -24.38 0.90 14.45
N VAL A 330 -24.78 1.62 13.40
CA VAL A 330 -24.58 1.23 12.00
C VAL A 330 -23.54 2.13 11.35
N LEU A 331 -22.38 1.57 11.02
CA LEU A 331 -21.39 2.21 10.17
C LEU A 331 -21.82 2.04 8.71
N THR A 332 -22.14 3.15 8.05
CA THR A 332 -22.40 3.21 6.61
C THR A 332 -21.12 3.59 5.85
N ASN A 333 -21.02 3.21 4.57
CA ASN A 333 -19.82 3.37 3.75
C ASN A 333 -18.67 2.40 4.15
N LEU A 334 -18.98 1.14 4.50
CA LEU A 334 -17.96 0.10 4.68
C LEU A 334 -17.31 -0.24 3.32
N SER A 335 -16.00 -0.07 3.20
CA SER A 335 -15.26 -0.38 1.97
C SER A 335 -15.17 -1.89 1.69
N ILE A 336 -14.94 -2.24 0.43
CA ILE A 336 -14.54 -3.60 0.02
C ILE A 336 -13.09 -3.83 0.45
N GLY A 337 -12.80 -4.95 1.12
CA GLY A 337 -11.44 -5.29 1.52
C GLY A 337 -11.35 -6.09 2.82
N ALA A 338 -10.12 -6.19 3.35
CA ALA A 338 -9.86 -6.75 4.68
C ALA A 338 -10.06 -5.68 5.75
N HIS A 339 -10.79 -6.01 6.81
CA HIS A 339 -11.15 -5.11 7.90
C HIS A 339 -11.00 -5.76 9.27
N SER A 340 -10.80 -4.95 10.31
CA SER A 340 -10.63 -5.40 11.69
C SER A 340 -11.45 -4.56 12.66
N ILE A 341 -12.34 -5.19 13.41
CA ILE A 341 -13.13 -4.54 14.46
C ILE A 341 -12.35 -4.63 15.77
N SER A 342 -11.95 -3.49 16.33
CA SER A 342 -11.35 -3.40 17.66
C SER A 342 -12.34 -2.80 18.68
N PHE A 343 -12.10 -3.07 19.97
CA PHE A 343 -13.02 -2.75 21.05
C PHE A 343 -12.36 -1.82 22.07
N CYS A 344 -13.12 -0.86 22.59
CA CYS A 344 -12.64 0.05 23.63
C CYS A 344 -12.42 -0.71 24.94
N ASP A 345 -11.36 -0.35 25.68
CA ASP A 345 -11.08 -0.94 26.98
C ASP A 345 -12.05 -0.41 28.05
N VAL A 346 -12.56 -1.30 28.90
CA VAL A 346 -13.61 -0.97 29.88
C VAL A 346 -13.22 -1.49 31.28
N PRO A 347 -12.99 -0.60 32.27
CA PRO A 347 -12.63 -1.00 33.63
C PRO A 347 -13.62 -2.01 34.25
N GLY A 348 -13.10 -3.12 34.76
CA GLY A 348 -13.90 -4.21 35.34
C GLY A 348 -14.44 -5.22 34.32
N TYR A 349 -14.04 -5.14 33.05
CA TYR A 349 -14.38 -6.12 32.01
C TYR A 349 -13.14 -6.60 31.25
N PHE A 350 -13.17 -7.82 30.76
CA PHE A 350 -12.23 -8.30 29.75
C PHE A 350 -12.66 -7.76 28.38
N THR A 351 -11.80 -6.95 27.79
CA THR A 351 -12.01 -6.35 26.47
C THR A 351 -12.05 -7.43 25.39
N PRO A 352 -13.09 -7.45 24.52
CA PRO A 352 -13.24 -8.49 23.50
C PRO A 352 -12.05 -8.53 22.53
N LYS A 353 -11.69 -9.74 22.06
CA LYS A 353 -10.67 -9.91 21.03
C LYS A 353 -11.12 -9.23 19.73
N PRO A 354 -10.21 -8.55 18.99
CA PRO A 354 -10.55 -7.99 17.69
C PRO A 354 -11.07 -9.02 16.70
N ILE A 355 -12.01 -8.61 15.83
CA ILE A 355 -12.64 -9.47 14.82
C ILE A 355 -12.13 -9.03 13.45
N GLY A 356 -11.24 -9.83 12.85
CA GLY A 356 -10.84 -9.68 11.46
C GLY A 356 -11.87 -10.30 10.52
N PHE A 357 -12.22 -9.61 9.43
CA PHE A 357 -13.14 -10.08 8.41
C PHE A 357 -12.80 -9.50 7.02
N HIS A 358 -13.45 -10.00 5.97
CA HIS A 358 -13.43 -9.39 4.65
C HIS A 358 -14.83 -8.93 4.27
N ALA A 359 -14.94 -7.76 3.66
CA ALA A 359 -16.18 -7.21 3.11
C ALA A 359 -16.15 -7.24 1.58
N ALA A 360 -17.25 -7.68 0.97
CA ALA A 360 -17.51 -7.61 -0.46
C ALA A 360 -18.47 -6.45 -0.81
N ALA A 361 -18.81 -6.34 -2.10
CA ALA A 361 -19.73 -5.32 -2.62
C ALA A 361 -21.13 -5.43 -1.98
N GLY A 362 -21.59 -4.34 -1.35
CA GLY A 362 -22.94 -4.20 -0.76
C GLY A 362 -23.17 -5.00 0.53
N ASP A 363 -22.13 -5.61 1.08
CA ASP A 363 -22.20 -6.54 2.21
C ASP A 363 -22.83 -5.93 3.49
N ARG A 364 -23.53 -6.76 4.27
CA ARG A 364 -24.20 -6.31 5.51
C ARG A 364 -23.76 -7.09 6.76
N PRO A 365 -22.46 -7.08 7.11
CA PRO A 365 -21.94 -7.84 8.23
C PRO A 365 -22.52 -7.35 9.56
N SER A 366 -23.04 -8.30 10.34
CA SER A 366 -23.50 -8.07 11.72
C SER A 366 -22.69 -8.97 12.65
N PHE A 367 -21.88 -8.36 13.52
CA PHE A 367 -21.06 -9.07 14.51
C PHE A 367 -21.58 -8.87 15.93
N SER A 368 -21.12 -9.72 16.85
CA SER A 368 -21.42 -9.62 18.27
C SER A 368 -20.15 -9.77 19.11
N ALA A 369 -20.00 -8.94 20.14
CA ALA A 369 -18.86 -8.96 21.05
C ALA A 369 -19.32 -8.96 22.51
N VAL A 370 -18.66 -9.77 23.35
CA VAL A 370 -19.07 -9.96 24.74
C VAL A 370 -18.00 -9.40 25.68
N TYR A 371 -18.30 -8.27 26.32
CA TYR A 371 -17.55 -7.77 27.46
C TYR A 371 -17.87 -8.66 28.67
N GLN A 372 -16.94 -9.54 28.99
CA GLN A 372 -17.07 -10.46 30.13
C GLN A 372 -16.61 -9.74 31.40
N ARG A 373 -17.37 -9.77 32.50
CA ARG A 373 -16.92 -9.16 33.77
C ARG A 373 -15.61 -9.78 34.23
N CYS A 374 -14.66 -8.91 34.58
CA CYS A 374 -13.40 -9.27 35.19
C CYS A 374 -13.52 -9.03 36.70
N HIS A 375 -13.48 -10.11 37.47
CA HIS A 375 -13.56 -10.06 38.92
C HIS A 375 -12.16 -10.21 39.52
N GLN A 376 -11.80 -9.33 40.46
CA GLN A 376 -10.54 -9.37 41.19
C GLN A 376 -10.69 -10.22 42.45
N LEU A 377 -9.90 -11.29 42.57
CA LEU A 377 -9.87 -12.17 43.73
C LEU A 377 -8.72 -11.74 44.67
N ASN A 378 -9.06 -11.01 45.74
CA ASN A 378 -8.12 -10.64 46.79
C ASN A 378 -8.16 -11.71 47.88
N ILE A 379 -7.22 -12.65 47.81
CA ILE A 379 -7.23 -13.86 48.63
C ILE A 379 -6.15 -13.72 49.70
N ARG A 380 -6.51 -14.00 50.96
CA ARG A 380 -5.56 -14.19 52.05
C ARG A 380 -5.75 -15.57 52.67
N VAL A 381 -4.66 -16.32 52.81
CA VAL A 381 -4.65 -17.69 53.33
C VAL A 381 -3.33 -17.96 54.07
N ALA A 382 -3.34 -18.87 55.03
CA ALA A 382 -2.14 -19.30 55.74
C ALA A 382 -1.99 -20.82 55.65
N LEU A 383 -0.74 -21.30 55.74
CA LEU A 383 -0.40 -22.72 55.75
C LEU A 383 0.11 -23.12 57.14
N GLU A 384 -0.43 -24.21 57.70
CA GLU A 384 0.16 -24.84 58.89
C GLU A 384 1.56 -25.38 58.56
N GLY A 385 2.55 -25.25 59.45
CA GLY A 385 3.93 -25.65 59.16
C GLY A 385 4.83 -24.42 59.00
N PRO A 386 4.82 -23.71 57.86
CA PRO A 386 5.63 -22.52 57.69
C PRO A 386 5.14 -21.35 58.55
N LEU A 387 3.95 -21.37 59.16
CA LEU A 387 3.48 -20.30 60.03
C LEU A 387 4.39 -20.11 61.26
N MET A 388 5.14 -19.00 61.27
CA MET A 388 6.10 -18.66 62.33
C MET A 388 5.46 -17.79 63.42
N THR A 389 4.60 -16.85 63.03
CA THR A 389 3.84 -15.97 63.93
C THR A 389 2.37 -15.92 63.52
N ASN A 390 1.49 -15.34 64.35
CA ASN A 390 0.10 -15.05 64.00
C ASN A 390 -0.11 -14.00 62.88
N GLN A 391 0.90 -13.71 62.07
CA GLN A 391 0.86 -12.86 60.87
C GLN A 391 1.79 -13.33 59.75
N LEU A 392 2.88 -14.05 60.06
CA LEU A 392 3.98 -14.32 59.11
C LEU A 392 4.30 -15.81 58.98
N MET A 393 4.40 -16.27 57.74
CA MET A 393 4.93 -17.58 57.33
C MET A 393 6.41 -17.50 56.92
N ARG A 394 7.07 -18.65 56.88
CA ARG A 394 8.41 -18.86 56.35
C ARG A 394 8.39 -18.64 54.83
N ALA A 395 9.14 -17.64 54.35
CA ALA A 395 9.35 -17.45 52.93
C ALA A 395 10.37 -18.47 52.38
N LEU A 396 10.18 -18.87 51.13
CA LEU A 396 11.08 -19.73 50.36
C LEU A 396 12.49 -19.15 50.33
N GLY A 397 13.48 -19.97 50.69
CA GLY A 397 14.89 -19.59 50.69
C GLY A 397 15.49 -19.46 49.28
N LEU A 398 14.98 -18.54 48.45
CA LEU A 398 15.33 -18.39 47.03
C LEU A 398 16.83 -18.31 46.75
N ALA A 399 17.60 -17.69 47.64
CA ALA A 399 19.07 -17.62 47.56
C ALA A 399 19.76 -19.00 47.58
N SER A 400 19.10 -20.04 48.10
CA SER A 400 19.57 -21.45 48.09
C SER A 400 19.11 -22.24 46.85
N LEU A 401 18.10 -21.75 46.12
CA LEU A 401 17.55 -22.40 44.92
C LEU A 401 18.05 -21.78 43.61
N GLY A 402 18.49 -20.51 43.64
CA GLY A 402 18.97 -19.76 42.48
C GLY A 402 17.91 -19.37 41.45
N HIS A 403 16.71 -19.92 41.54
CA HIS A 403 15.55 -19.64 40.67
C HIS A 403 14.24 -20.01 41.38
N PHE A 404 13.11 -19.45 40.93
CA PHE A 404 11.79 -19.96 41.31
C PHE A 404 11.55 -21.33 40.63
N PRO A 405 11.07 -22.35 41.35
CA PRO A 405 10.58 -23.57 40.72
C PRO A 405 9.40 -23.25 39.77
N LYS A 406 9.23 -24.10 38.75
CA LYS A 406 7.99 -24.14 37.96
C LYS A 406 6.80 -24.41 38.90
N SER A 407 5.64 -23.81 38.64
CA SER A 407 4.39 -24.21 39.29
C SER A 407 4.13 -25.71 39.04
N PRO A 408 3.80 -26.50 40.09
CA PRO A 408 3.60 -27.94 39.94
C PRO A 408 2.34 -28.27 39.12
N TYR A 409 1.27 -27.48 39.31
CA TYR A 409 -0.09 -27.78 38.89
C TYR A 409 -0.26 -27.89 37.37
N ILE A 410 -0.80 -29.01 36.88
CA ILE A 410 -1.03 -29.26 35.44
C ILE A 410 -1.98 -28.22 34.83
N ALA A 411 -2.96 -27.75 35.61
CA ALA A 411 -4.05 -26.89 35.13
C ALA A 411 -3.62 -25.47 34.72
N ASP A 412 -2.47 -24.98 35.21
CA ASP A 412 -1.85 -23.71 34.78
C ASP A 412 -0.34 -23.75 35.10
N PRO A 413 0.47 -24.47 34.31
CA PRO A 413 1.79 -24.94 34.71
C PRO A 413 2.88 -23.87 34.48
N ARG A 414 2.71 -22.73 35.15
CA ARG A 414 3.51 -21.50 34.98
C ARG A 414 5.01 -21.70 35.22
N LYS A 415 5.80 -20.97 34.45
CA LYS A 415 7.20 -20.65 34.76
C LYS A 415 7.29 -19.13 34.92
N VAL A 416 7.97 -18.67 35.97
CA VAL A 416 8.48 -17.30 36.01
C VAL A 416 9.93 -17.35 35.60
N THR A 417 10.24 -16.82 34.42
CA THR A 417 11.62 -16.44 34.11
C THR A 417 11.93 -15.25 34.99
N ILE A 418 12.76 -15.46 36.03
CA ILE A 418 13.40 -14.34 36.71
C ILE A 418 14.39 -13.75 35.71
N ASP A 419 13.97 -12.67 35.05
CA ASP A 419 14.90 -11.72 34.41
C ASP A 419 15.91 -11.29 35.48
N PRO A 420 17.23 -11.15 35.19
CA PRO A 420 18.30 -11.46 36.16
C PRO A 420 18.53 -10.42 37.28
N ASP A 421 17.50 -9.69 37.69
CA ASP A 421 17.41 -9.01 38.98
C ASP A 421 16.73 -9.93 40.04
N PRO A 422 17.50 -10.64 40.87
CA PRO A 422 16.94 -11.44 41.95
C PRO A 422 16.32 -10.61 43.09
N ALA A 423 16.49 -9.28 43.14
CA ALA A 423 15.95 -8.45 44.21
C ALA A 423 14.42 -8.46 44.22
N LEU A 424 13.78 -8.36 43.05
CA LEU A 424 12.31 -8.39 42.93
C LEU A 424 11.70 -9.67 43.52
N ALA A 425 12.36 -10.81 43.28
CA ALA A 425 11.97 -12.10 43.83
C ALA A 425 12.23 -12.19 45.35
N LEU A 426 13.33 -11.58 45.82
CA LEU A 426 13.69 -11.56 47.23
C LEU A 426 12.74 -10.67 48.05
N ASP A 427 12.25 -9.56 47.52
CA ASP A 427 11.44 -8.58 48.25
C ASP A 427 9.96 -8.96 48.39
N LEU A 428 9.41 -9.74 47.47
CA LEU A 428 8.02 -10.22 47.59
C LEU A 428 7.80 -11.22 48.74
N LYS A 429 8.87 -11.84 49.25
CA LYS A 429 8.87 -12.85 50.34
C LYS A 429 7.83 -13.97 50.10
N ILE A 430 7.93 -14.64 48.96
CA ILE A 430 7.02 -15.74 48.59
C ILE A 430 7.24 -16.96 49.48
N VAL A 431 6.17 -17.61 49.94
CA VAL A 431 6.16 -18.93 50.59
C VAL A 431 6.23 -20.02 49.53
N ASP A 432 5.24 -20.08 48.63
CA ASP A 432 5.19 -21.06 47.54
C ASP A 432 4.12 -20.72 46.46
N TRP A 433 4.00 -21.57 45.44
CA TRP A 433 2.89 -21.62 44.49
C TRP A 433 1.61 -22.21 45.09
N VAL A 434 0.49 -21.50 44.97
CA VAL A 434 -0.88 -22.00 45.19
C VAL A 434 -1.65 -22.05 43.88
N LEU A 435 -2.60 -22.98 43.76
CA LEU A 435 -3.54 -23.03 42.65
C LEU A 435 -4.87 -22.42 43.08
N ILE A 436 -5.26 -21.32 42.43
CA ILE A 436 -6.59 -20.72 42.57
C ILE A 436 -7.50 -21.33 41.52
N GLN A 437 -8.66 -21.81 41.93
CA GLN A 437 -9.67 -22.36 41.04
C GLN A 437 -11.05 -21.78 41.32
N LEU A 438 -11.91 -21.82 40.30
CA LEU A 438 -13.34 -21.57 40.46
C LEU A 438 -14.12 -22.76 39.93
N SER A 439 -15.10 -23.22 40.71
CA SER A 439 -15.95 -24.36 40.37
C SER A 439 -17.43 -24.07 40.61
N ALA A 440 -18.31 -24.75 39.89
CA ALA A 440 -19.76 -24.57 39.98
C ALA A 440 -20.34 -25.09 41.31
N GLY A 441 -19.64 -26.01 41.98
CA GLY A 441 -20.04 -26.64 43.24
C GLY A 441 -18.97 -27.60 43.77
N THR A 442 -19.27 -28.27 44.88
CA THR A 442 -18.47 -29.38 45.39
C THR A 442 -18.36 -30.49 44.35
N ASN A 443 -17.18 -31.10 44.22
CA ASN A 443 -16.87 -32.20 43.30
C ASN A 443 -17.15 -31.90 41.80
N SER A 444 -17.36 -30.63 41.45
CA SER A 444 -17.53 -30.18 40.06
C SER A 444 -16.16 -29.85 39.46
N VAL A 445 -15.97 -30.15 38.17
CA VAL A 445 -14.73 -29.83 37.45
C VAL A 445 -14.53 -28.30 37.41
N PRO A 446 -13.41 -27.76 37.88
CA PRO A 446 -13.14 -26.33 37.83
C PRO A 446 -13.10 -25.79 36.40
N TYR A 447 -13.78 -24.68 36.15
CA TYR A 447 -13.80 -24.00 34.84
C TYR A 447 -12.75 -22.88 34.73
N PHE A 448 -12.09 -22.55 35.84
CA PHE A 448 -10.99 -21.61 35.94
C PHE A 448 -9.86 -22.24 36.76
N SER A 449 -8.61 -21.95 36.39
CA SER A 449 -7.41 -22.33 37.14
C SER A 449 -6.33 -21.28 36.91
N ARG A 450 -5.67 -20.88 37.99
CA ARG A 450 -4.58 -19.90 37.99
C ARG A 450 -3.56 -20.24 39.07
N SER A 451 -2.35 -20.59 38.66
CA SER A 451 -1.20 -20.65 39.55
C SER A 451 -0.83 -19.23 39.97
N ALA A 452 -0.64 -19.02 41.27
CA ALA A 452 -0.31 -17.74 41.87
C ALA A 452 0.69 -17.94 43.02
N PHE A 453 1.37 -16.87 43.44
CA PHE A 453 2.30 -16.93 44.57
C PHE A 453 1.59 -16.58 45.88
N LEU A 454 1.82 -17.38 46.92
CA LEU A 454 1.47 -17.05 48.29
C LEU A 454 2.61 -16.24 48.93
N ARG A 455 2.33 -15.03 49.41
CA ARG A 455 3.30 -14.22 50.18
C ARG A 455 3.31 -14.59 51.65
N HIS A 456 4.42 -14.30 52.33
CA HIS A 456 4.62 -14.61 53.75
C HIS A 456 3.59 -13.99 54.71
N ASP A 457 2.93 -12.89 54.34
CA ASP A 457 1.87 -12.24 55.11
C ASP A 457 0.47 -12.83 54.84
N GLY A 458 0.42 -13.90 54.04
CA GLY A 458 -0.78 -14.64 53.65
C GLY A 458 -1.45 -14.17 52.37
N TRP A 459 -1.03 -13.05 51.76
CA TRP A 459 -1.67 -12.56 50.54
C TRP A 459 -1.25 -13.34 49.31
N VAL A 460 -2.22 -13.71 48.47
CA VAL A 460 -1.96 -14.36 47.18
C VAL A 460 -1.85 -13.30 46.08
N VAL A 461 -0.81 -13.41 45.25
CA VAL A 461 -0.43 -12.43 44.22
C VAL A 461 -0.04 -13.10 42.90
N ASP A 462 -0.10 -12.34 41.80
CA ASP A 462 0.28 -12.82 40.47
C ASP A 462 1.82 -13.00 40.32
N GLU A 463 2.26 -13.45 39.14
CA GLU A 463 3.70 -13.58 38.83
C GLU A 463 4.51 -12.26 38.90
N LYS A 464 3.86 -11.10 39.07
CA LYS A 464 4.46 -9.76 39.21
C LYS A 464 4.29 -9.18 40.63
N GLY A 465 3.82 -9.99 41.57
CA GLY A 465 3.60 -9.58 42.96
C GLY A 465 2.35 -8.72 43.18
N GLN A 466 1.44 -8.63 42.21
CA GLN A 466 0.22 -7.82 42.31
C GLN A 466 -0.95 -8.62 42.93
N PRO A 467 -1.72 -8.04 43.87
CA PRO A 467 -2.94 -8.65 44.40
C PRO A 467 -4.11 -8.56 43.41
N GLY A 468 -5.24 -9.18 43.74
CA GLY A 468 -6.49 -9.05 42.96
C GLY A 468 -6.51 -9.90 41.69
N ILE A 469 -6.29 -11.21 41.86
CA ILE A 469 -6.15 -12.18 40.75
C ILE A 469 -7.40 -12.13 39.86
N GLN A 470 -7.20 -11.81 38.59
CA GLN A 470 -8.30 -11.60 37.63
C GLN A 470 -8.92 -12.92 37.17
N ALA A 471 -10.24 -13.04 37.33
CA ALA A 471 -11.01 -14.21 36.94
C ALA A 471 -12.35 -13.85 36.28
N GLN A 472 -12.88 -14.77 35.47
CA GLN A 472 -14.24 -14.71 34.93
C GLN A 472 -15.14 -15.63 35.77
N LEU A 473 -16.25 -15.10 36.30
CA LEU A 473 -17.30 -15.91 36.93
C LEU A 473 -18.22 -16.53 35.85
N ARG A 474 -18.77 -17.72 36.11
CA ARG A 474 -19.61 -18.47 35.17
C ARG A 474 -20.83 -19.07 35.86
N GLY A 475 -22.02 -18.70 35.38
CA GLY A 475 -23.28 -19.18 35.96
C GLY A 475 -23.56 -18.59 37.35
N ALA A 476 -24.56 -19.16 38.03
CA ALA A 476 -25.07 -18.62 39.28
C ALA A 476 -24.19 -18.93 40.51
N THR A 477 -23.43 -20.03 40.51
CA THR A 477 -22.63 -20.49 41.64
C THR A 477 -21.15 -20.57 41.28
N ASN A 478 -20.33 -19.87 42.05
CA ASN A 478 -18.92 -19.62 41.75
C ASN A 478 -18.09 -19.85 43.02
N TRP A 479 -17.75 -21.11 43.33
CA TRP A 479 -17.02 -21.45 44.55
C TRP A 479 -15.52 -21.25 44.35
N LEU A 480 -14.90 -20.48 45.25
CA LEU A 480 -13.45 -20.29 45.27
C LEU A 480 -12.79 -21.49 45.92
N VAL A 481 -11.80 -22.08 45.25
CA VAL A 481 -10.96 -23.15 45.79
C VAL A 481 -9.49 -22.70 45.75
N ILE A 482 -8.78 -22.90 46.85
CA ILE A 482 -7.33 -22.72 46.97
C ILE A 482 -6.72 -24.09 47.26
N GLN A 483 -5.84 -24.55 46.38
CA GLN A 483 -5.14 -25.82 46.51
C GLN A 483 -3.63 -25.56 46.65
N HIS A 484 -2.98 -26.35 47.51
CA HIS A 484 -1.54 -26.30 47.72
C HIS A 484 -0.99 -27.74 47.84
N ARG A 485 0.12 -28.00 47.14
CA ARG A 485 0.70 -29.34 46.93
C ARG A 485 1.00 -30.21 48.16
N ASN A 486 1.01 -29.63 49.36
CA ASN A 486 1.41 -30.28 50.61
C ASN A 486 0.34 -30.11 51.72
N HIS A 487 -0.78 -29.45 51.39
CA HIS A 487 -1.77 -28.96 52.35
C HIS A 487 -3.20 -29.12 51.82
N LEU A 488 -4.08 -29.57 52.71
CA LEU A 488 -5.48 -29.86 52.44
C LEU A 488 -6.13 -28.70 51.71
N ALA A 489 -6.58 -28.95 50.47
CA ALA A 489 -7.19 -27.91 49.64
C ALA A 489 -8.45 -27.33 50.30
N VAL A 490 -8.73 -26.04 50.12
CA VAL A 490 -9.83 -25.35 50.82
C VAL A 490 -10.79 -24.68 49.87
N MET A 491 -12.10 -24.77 50.18
CA MET A 491 -13.17 -24.10 49.43
C MET A 491 -13.83 -23.02 50.31
N SER A 492 -14.23 -21.90 49.72
CA SER A 492 -15.00 -20.85 50.40
C SER A 492 -16.31 -21.38 50.98
N ALA A 493 -16.72 -20.90 52.16
CA ALA A 493 -17.98 -21.32 52.81
C ALA A 493 -19.24 -20.91 52.04
N SER A 494 -19.13 -19.94 51.13
CA SER A 494 -20.19 -19.46 50.24
C SER A 494 -19.64 -19.22 48.82
N PRO A 495 -20.49 -19.22 47.77
CA PRO A 495 -20.07 -18.84 46.43
C PRO A 495 -19.80 -17.33 46.35
N LEU A 496 -18.94 -16.94 45.40
CA LEU A 496 -18.64 -15.55 45.08
C LEU A 496 -19.82 -14.87 44.36
N ASP A 497 -20.10 -13.62 44.75
CA ASP A 497 -21.21 -12.83 44.18
C ASP A 497 -20.86 -12.21 42.81
N ALA A 498 -21.58 -12.63 41.77
CA ALA A 498 -21.44 -12.05 40.43
C ALA A 498 -21.88 -10.57 40.31
N GLY A 499 -22.54 -10.03 41.35
CA GLY A 499 -22.87 -8.63 41.51
C GLY A 499 -21.66 -7.69 41.72
N VAL A 500 -20.56 -8.19 42.33
CA VAL A 500 -19.40 -7.35 42.70
C VAL A 500 -18.13 -7.62 41.87
N ASN A 501 -17.38 -6.56 41.58
CA ASN A 501 -16.16 -6.62 40.76
C ASN A 501 -14.91 -7.02 41.56
N ALA A 502 -14.90 -6.86 42.88
CA ALA A 502 -13.79 -7.21 43.75
C ALA A 502 -14.29 -8.09 44.90
N HIS A 503 -13.58 -9.19 45.13
CA HIS A 503 -13.84 -10.17 46.18
C HIS A 503 -12.69 -10.11 47.18
N THR A 504 -13.01 -10.17 48.48
CA THR A 504 -12.01 -10.30 49.55
C THR A 504 -12.29 -11.58 50.31
N ASN A 505 -11.43 -12.58 50.12
CA ASN A 505 -11.56 -13.90 50.72
C ASN A 505 -10.38 -14.11 51.68
N ASP A 506 -10.52 -13.59 52.89
CA ASP A 506 -9.55 -13.82 53.97
C ASP A 506 -9.94 -15.08 54.76
N PHE A 507 -9.31 -16.20 54.42
CA PHE A 507 -9.48 -17.46 55.11
C PHE A 507 -8.88 -17.45 56.52
N THR A 508 -7.97 -16.52 56.84
CA THR A 508 -7.20 -16.57 58.10
C THR A 508 -7.99 -16.18 59.35
N GLN A 509 -9.19 -15.63 59.20
CA GLN A 509 -9.95 -15.01 60.29
C GLN A 509 -10.85 -15.97 61.07
N SER A 510 -11.46 -16.96 60.43
CA SER A 510 -12.51 -17.80 61.03
C SER A 510 -12.68 -19.12 60.28
N GLU A 511 -13.04 -20.18 61.00
CA GLU A 511 -13.51 -21.43 60.39
C GLU A 511 -14.70 -21.21 59.43
N THR A 512 -15.52 -20.17 59.68
CA THR A 512 -16.68 -19.82 58.84
C THR A 512 -16.30 -19.25 57.47
N ALA A 513 -15.02 -19.04 57.18
CA ALA A 513 -14.53 -18.78 55.82
C ALA A 513 -14.47 -20.07 54.96
N TYR A 514 -14.42 -21.25 55.59
CA TYR A 514 -14.19 -22.54 54.95
C TYR A 514 -15.47 -23.38 54.85
N ARG A 515 -15.70 -23.98 53.69
CA ARG A 515 -16.69 -25.06 53.55
C ARG A 515 -16.22 -26.27 54.36
N GLY A 516 -16.93 -26.58 55.44
CA GLY A 516 -16.60 -27.65 56.37
C GLY A 516 -16.11 -27.17 57.74
N GLY A 517 -15.92 -25.86 57.94
CA GLY A 517 -15.50 -25.30 59.23
C GLY A 517 -14.16 -25.88 59.71
N ALA A 518 -14.03 -26.07 61.03
CA ALA A 518 -12.83 -26.59 61.68
C ALA A 518 -12.44 -28.04 61.31
N ALA A 519 -13.20 -28.74 60.46
CA ALA A 519 -12.76 -30.00 59.85
C ALA A 519 -11.79 -29.77 58.69
N ALA A 520 -12.14 -28.84 57.78
CA ALA A 520 -11.38 -28.51 56.57
C ALA A 520 -10.24 -27.50 56.80
N ALA A 521 -10.18 -26.89 57.99
CA ALA A 521 -9.16 -25.93 58.39
C ALA A 521 -8.72 -26.15 59.84
N LYS A 522 -7.58 -25.56 60.23
CA LYS A 522 -7.05 -25.66 61.59
C LYS A 522 -6.59 -24.30 62.10
N GLN A 523 -6.91 -23.96 63.34
CA GLN A 523 -6.40 -22.75 63.97
C GLN A 523 -4.99 -22.99 64.52
N VAL A 524 -4.03 -22.18 64.11
CA VAL A 524 -2.61 -22.25 64.50
C VAL A 524 -2.14 -20.85 64.89
N GLN A 525 -1.63 -20.70 66.11
CA GLN A 525 -1.26 -19.39 66.70
C GLN A 525 -2.37 -18.30 66.66
N GLY A 526 -3.64 -18.69 66.51
CA GLY A 526 -4.79 -17.78 66.43
C GLY A 526 -5.26 -17.45 65.02
N LEU A 527 -4.45 -17.65 63.97
CA LEU A 527 -4.93 -17.63 62.58
C LEU A 527 -5.52 -18.98 62.20
N TRP A 528 -6.44 -18.98 61.23
CA TRP A 528 -6.88 -20.20 60.54
C TRP A 528 -6.00 -20.49 59.33
N CYS A 529 -5.68 -21.77 59.14
CA CYS A 529 -4.75 -22.26 58.13
C CYS A 529 -5.35 -23.42 57.31
N MET A 530 -4.88 -23.56 56.07
CA MET A 530 -4.89 -24.84 55.35
C MET A 530 -4.08 -25.84 56.16
N VAL A 531 -4.59 -27.07 56.23
CA VAL A 531 -4.06 -28.13 57.10
C VAL A 531 -2.86 -28.81 56.44
N ALA A 532 -1.75 -28.93 57.15
CA ALA A 532 -0.57 -29.61 56.62
C ALA A 532 -0.79 -31.13 56.55
N GLY A 533 -0.55 -31.75 55.38
CA GLY A 533 -0.45 -33.20 55.28
C GLY A 533 -1.28 -33.91 54.20
N ASP A 534 -2.08 -33.20 53.40
CA ASP A 534 -2.61 -33.72 52.13
C ASP A 534 -1.45 -33.67 51.13
N THR A 535 -0.84 -34.81 50.87
CA THR A 535 0.44 -34.94 50.16
C THR A 535 0.34 -35.76 48.89
N ASP A 536 -0.81 -36.36 48.58
CA ASP A 536 -1.11 -36.89 47.25
C ASP A 536 -2.08 -36.00 46.43
N GLY A 537 -2.78 -35.07 47.11
CA GLY A 537 -3.69 -34.11 46.51
C GLY A 537 -5.10 -34.65 46.29
N ASP A 538 -5.59 -35.61 47.10
CA ASP A 538 -6.93 -36.19 46.96
C ASP A 538 -8.04 -35.44 47.72
N GLY A 539 -7.70 -34.61 48.72
CA GLY A 539 -8.66 -33.87 49.57
C GLY A 539 -8.92 -34.50 50.94
N ALA A 540 -8.14 -35.50 51.34
CA ALA A 540 -8.09 -36.08 52.67
C ALA A 540 -6.66 -36.03 53.25
N ILE A 541 -6.52 -36.38 54.53
CA ILE A 541 -5.24 -36.69 55.17
C ILE A 541 -5.36 -38.08 55.78
N THR A 542 -4.66 -39.06 55.21
CA THR A 542 -4.83 -40.48 55.52
C THR A 542 -3.49 -41.16 55.83
N GLU A 543 -3.50 -42.46 56.17
CA GLU A 543 -2.24 -43.20 56.35
C GLU A 543 -1.47 -43.41 55.03
N LEU A 544 -2.11 -43.14 53.88
CA LEU A 544 -1.45 -43.12 52.58
C LEU A 544 -0.42 -41.98 52.50
N ASP A 545 -0.78 -40.77 52.93
CA ASP A 545 0.13 -39.61 53.04
C ASP A 545 1.33 -39.93 53.94
N CYS A 546 1.03 -40.47 55.12
CA CYS A 546 2.02 -40.93 56.09
C CYS A 546 2.97 -41.97 55.51
N THR A 547 2.51 -42.79 54.55
CA THR A 547 3.27 -43.88 53.93
C THR A 547 4.08 -43.40 52.72
N MET A 548 3.47 -42.73 51.74
CA MET A 548 4.16 -42.27 50.54
C MET A 548 5.23 -41.22 50.82
N THR A 549 5.06 -40.38 51.84
CA THR A 549 6.09 -39.41 52.23
C THR A 549 7.39 -40.07 52.73
N ARG A 550 7.41 -41.40 52.98
CA ARG A 550 8.60 -42.18 53.34
C ARG A 550 9.49 -42.52 52.12
N SER A 551 8.98 -42.43 50.89
CA SER A 551 9.67 -42.89 49.67
C SER A 551 9.97 -41.80 48.62
N ILE A 552 9.52 -40.56 48.84
CA ILE A 552 9.73 -39.44 47.93
C ILE A 552 10.93 -38.57 48.33
N ARG A 553 11.17 -37.51 47.55
CA ARG A 553 12.22 -36.52 47.78
C ARG A 553 12.11 -35.87 49.17
N THR A 554 13.25 -35.75 49.87
CA THR A 554 13.34 -35.16 51.22
C THR A 554 14.14 -33.86 51.30
N LEU A 555 14.72 -33.36 50.18
CA LEU A 555 15.60 -32.18 50.16
C LEU A 555 15.27 -31.21 49.03
N GLY A 556 15.18 -29.92 49.36
CA GLY A 556 14.63 -28.89 48.49
C GLY A 556 13.10 -28.95 48.44
N VAL A 557 12.51 -28.16 47.54
CA VAL A 557 11.05 -28.14 47.33
C VAL A 557 10.55 -29.53 46.93
N CYS A 558 9.71 -30.13 47.77
CA CYS A 558 9.16 -31.50 47.63
C CYS A 558 7.85 -31.66 48.41
N ARG A 559 7.07 -32.72 48.15
CA ARG A 559 5.77 -32.95 48.82
C ARG A 559 5.86 -33.47 50.27
N ALA A 560 7.03 -33.91 50.72
CA ALA A 560 7.24 -34.36 52.10
C ALA A 560 7.52 -33.22 53.09
N ASP A 561 8.03 -32.07 52.60
CA ASP A 561 8.39 -30.83 53.31
C ASP A 561 7.15 -29.94 53.49
N VAL A 562 6.38 -30.17 54.55
CA VAL A 562 5.11 -29.45 54.80
C VAL A 562 5.31 -28.20 55.66
N ASP A 563 6.45 -28.06 56.33
CA ASP A 563 6.84 -26.83 57.05
C ASP A 563 7.68 -25.83 56.22
N MET A 564 7.92 -26.20 54.94
CA MET A 564 8.58 -25.43 53.89
C MET A 564 10.02 -25.03 54.22
N THR A 565 10.74 -25.84 55.00
CA THR A 565 12.15 -25.62 55.37
C THR A 565 13.15 -26.05 54.31
N LEU A 566 12.69 -26.61 53.17
CA LEU A 566 13.52 -27.27 52.14
C LEU A 566 14.18 -28.57 52.64
N THR A 567 13.69 -29.17 53.72
CA THR A 567 14.16 -30.47 54.23
C THR A 567 13.04 -31.17 54.99
N ALA A 568 12.55 -32.29 54.45
CA ALA A 568 11.52 -33.09 55.12
C ALA A 568 12.12 -33.88 56.29
N THR A 569 11.46 -33.81 57.46
CA THR A 569 11.93 -34.33 58.74
C THR A 569 10.85 -35.15 59.49
N SER A 570 11.17 -35.53 60.72
CA SER A 570 10.18 -36.05 61.68
C SER A 570 9.13 -35.01 62.09
N LEU A 571 9.38 -33.70 61.94
CA LEU A 571 8.40 -32.65 62.24
C LEU A 571 7.27 -32.64 61.20
N ASP A 572 7.61 -32.76 59.92
CA ASP A 572 6.65 -32.90 58.82
C ASP A 572 5.78 -34.15 58.96
N SER A 573 6.41 -35.24 59.40
CA SER A 573 5.75 -36.51 59.69
C SER A 573 4.79 -36.39 60.90
N ALA A 574 5.15 -35.56 61.88
CA ALA A 574 4.26 -35.24 63.00
C ALA A 574 3.09 -34.34 62.56
N PHE A 575 3.25 -33.39 61.64
CA PHE A 575 2.13 -32.62 61.08
C PHE A 575 1.09 -33.53 60.43
N ARG A 576 1.50 -34.44 59.52
CA ARG A 576 0.61 -35.46 58.92
C ARG A 576 -0.12 -36.28 60.00
N SER A 577 0.63 -36.86 60.94
CA SER A 577 0.06 -37.71 61.99
C SER A 577 -0.93 -36.97 62.92
N ASN A 578 -0.68 -35.69 63.21
CA ASN A 578 -1.54 -34.84 64.04
C ASN A 578 -2.81 -34.34 63.29
N ASN A 579 -2.88 -34.56 61.98
CA ASN A 579 -3.97 -34.12 61.11
C ASN A 579 -4.73 -35.27 60.43
N LEU A 580 -4.35 -36.52 60.72
CA LEU A 580 -4.95 -37.74 60.21
C LEU A 580 -6.48 -37.77 60.40
N GLY A 581 -7.21 -38.15 59.34
CA GLY A 581 -8.67 -38.21 59.33
C GLY A 581 -9.37 -36.87 59.04
N ARG A 582 -8.62 -35.79 58.80
CA ARG A 582 -9.18 -34.55 58.26
C ARG A 582 -9.47 -34.71 56.76
N VAL A 583 -10.54 -34.03 56.32
CA VAL A 583 -10.99 -33.99 54.92
C VAL A 583 -11.48 -32.59 54.61
N SER A 584 -11.39 -32.19 53.34
CA SER A 584 -12.08 -31.02 52.83
C SER A 584 -13.04 -31.42 51.73
N HIS A 585 -14.16 -30.71 51.62
CA HIS A 585 -15.10 -30.91 50.52
C HIS A 585 -14.77 -29.96 49.35
N ALA A 586 -13.47 -29.71 49.14
CA ALA A 586 -12.94 -28.93 48.04
C ALA A 586 -12.72 -29.82 46.81
N SER A 587 -12.73 -29.24 45.61
CA SER A 587 -12.39 -29.98 44.39
C SER A 587 -10.87 -29.95 44.20
N CYS A 588 -10.17 -31.02 44.59
CA CYS A 588 -8.74 -31.14 44.34
C CYS A 588 -8.47 -31.44 42.86
N ALA A 589 -7.65 -30.63 42.21
CA ALA A 589 -7.23 -30.84 40.83
C ALA A 589 -5.90 -31.59 40.76
N SER A 590 -5.56 -32.11 39.58
CA SER A 590 -4.34 -32.91 39.42
C SER A 590 -3.09 -32.03 39.39
N GLU A 591 -2.24 -32.19 40.41
CA GLU A 591 -1.22 -31.21 40.79
C GLU A 591 0.15 -31.39 40.14
N THR A 592 0.37 -32.41 39.30
CA THR A 592 1.74 -32.75 38.88
C THR A 592 1.83 -33.22 37.44
N ILE A 593 2.68 -32.53 36.69
CA ILE A 593 3.12 -32.86 35.33
C ILE A 593 3.51 -34.35 35.28
N LEU A 594 2.84 -35.14 34.46
CA LEU A 594 3.05 -36.58 34.43
C LEU A 594 4.46 -36.93 33.93
N ALA A 595 5.05 -37.96 34.55
CA ALA A 595 6.40 -38.39 34.21
C ALA A 595 6.45 -39.12 32.87
N SER A 596 6.74 -38.41 31.78
CA SER A 596 6.94 -38.94 30.41
C SER A 596 8.16 -39.89 30.23
N ARG A 597 8.70 -40.41 31.34
CA ARG A 597 9.86 -41.30 31.43
C ARG A 597 9.51 -42.71 31.91
N LEU A 598 8.27 -42.95 32.34
CA LEU A 598 7.85 -44.22 32.92
C LEU A 598 6.70 -44.84 32.12
N PHE A 599 6.93 -46.02 31.54
CA PHE A 599 5.93 -46.70 30.70
C PHE A 599 5.44 -47.96 31.40
N LEU A 600 4.25 -47.86 31.99
CA LEU A 600 3.52 -49.00 32.52
C LEU A 600 2.81 -49.74 31.39
N ARG A 601 2.93 -51.07 31.41
CA ARG A 601 2.29 -52.02 30.48
C ARG A 601 1.61 -53.10 31.31
N ALA A 602 0.30 -52.95 31.51
CA ALA A 602 -0.51 -54.08 31.96
C ALA A 602 -0.65 -55.11 30.84
N GLU A 603 -0.74 -56.39 31.20
CA GLU A 603 -1.11 -57.45 30.24
C GLU A 603 -2.55 -57.24 29.71
N GLN A 604 -3.44 -56.63 30.51
CA GLN A 604 -4.76 -56.14 30.09
C GLN A 604 -5.10 -54.78 30.76
N GLN A 605 -5.61 -53.80 29.99
CA GLN A 605 -6.11 -52.51 30.50
C GLN A 605 -7.63 -52.51 30.81
N THR A 606 -8.33 -53.56 30.40
CA THR A 606 -9.71 -53.81 30.81
C THR A 606 -9.80 -55.23 31.30
N VAL A 607 -10.34 -55.37 32.49
CA VAL A 607 -10.22 -56.55 33.35
C VAL A 607 -11.58 -56.90 33.92
N LEU A 608 -11.79 -58.17 34.21
CA LEU A 608 -13.01 -58.60 34.90
C LEU A 608 -12.91 -58.26 36.39
N SER A 609 -14.02 -57.89 37.02
CA SER A 609 -14.14 -57.88 38.49
C SER A 609 -13.63 -59.20 39.07
N LEU A 610 -12.84 -59.14 40.15
CA LEU A 610 -12.17 -60.29 40.80
C LEU A 610 -11.10 -61.00 39.93
N SER A 611 -10.59 -60.39 38.87
CA SER A 611 -9.47 -60.92 38.07
C SER A 611 -8.15 -60.20 38.34
N THR A 612 -7.04 -60.93 38.19
CA THR A 612 -5.68 -60.42 38.35
C THR A 612 -5.03 -60.17 36.99
N THR A 613 -4.38 -59.02 36.82
CA THR A 613 -3.44 -58.78 35.70
C THR A 613 -2.10 -58.32 36.23
N ARG A 614 -1.02 -58.74 35.57
CA ARG A 614 0.32 -58.23 35.83
C ARG A 614 0.48 -56.85 35.19
N VAL A 615 1.20 -55.97 35.89
CA VAL A 615 1.70 -54.69 35.38
C VAL A 615 3.22 -54.78 35.31
N VAL A 616 3.74 -54.74 34.09
CA VAL A 616 5.17 -54.65 33.82
C VAL A 616 5.51 -53.18 33.64
N ALA A 617 6.60 -52.74 34.24
CA ALA A 617 6.95 -51.34 34.30
C ALA A 617 8.31 -51.14 33.60
N THR A 618 8.35 -50.26 32.59
CA THR A 618 9.48 -50.15 31.65
C THR A 618 10.07 -48.73 31.62
N SER A 619 11.38 -48.65 31.39
CA SER A 619 12.16 -47.41 31.43
C SER A 619 12.62 -46.96 30.03
N MET A 620 12.96 -45.67 29.92
CA MET A 620 13.76 -45.12 28.82
C MET A 620 15.25 -45.05 29.22
N PRO A 621 16.21 -44.92 28.28
CA PRO A 621 17.67 -45.10 28.54
C PRO A 621 18.38 -44.15 29.52
N ALA A 622 17.65 -43.32 30.26
CA ALA A 622 18.16 -42.39 31.28
C ALA A 622 17.22 -42.34 32.51
N GLY A 623 16.67 -43.50 32.89
CA GLY A 623 15.84 -43.71 34.07
C GLY A 623 16.60 -44.29 35.28
N PRO A 624 15.89 -44.53 36.41
CA PRO A 624 16.46 -45.19 37.58
C PRO A 624 16.84 -46.66 37.31
N THR A 625 17.66 -47.22 38.18
CA THR A 625 18.07 -48.63 38.16
C THR A 625 16.92 -49.59 38.48
N GLU A 626 17.08 -50.86 38.13
CA GLU A 626 16.07 -51.91 38.36
C GLU A 626 15.66 -52.02 39.83
N SER A 627 16.62 -51.92 40.76
CA SER A 627 16.38 -51.94 42.21
C SER A 627 15.64 -50.72 42.74
N GLU A 628 15.92 -49.53 42.20
CA GLU A 628 15.17 -48.31 42.53
C GLU A 628 13.73 -48.38 41.99
N TYR A 629 13.52 -49.09 40.88
CA TYR A 629 12.19 -49.34 40.33
C TYR A 629 11.32 -50.15 41.30
N TYR A 630 11.85 -51.20 41.93
CA TYR A 630 11.05 -52.05 42.83
C TYR A 630 10.53 -51.27 44.04
N ALA A 631 11.39 -50.42 44.64
CA ALA A 631 11.01 -49.53 45.73
C ALA A 631 9.91 -48.51 45.34
N LEU A 632 9.77 -48.19 44.05
CA LEU A 632 8.74 -47.27 43.55
C LEU A 632 7.39 -47.94 43.28
N ILE A 633 7.40 -49.23 42.92
CA ILE A 633 6.17 -50.02 42.80
C ILE A 633 5.59 -50.29 44.20
N ASP A 634 6.45 -50.51 45.20
CA ASP A 634 6.07 -50.86 46.59
C ASP A 634 5.42 -49.72 47.38
N ASN A 635 5.55 -48.47 46.90
CA ASN A 635 4.90 -47.29 47.47
C ASN A 635 3.75 -46.76 46.60
N GLY A 636 3.14 -47.65 45.81
CA GLY A 636 1.95 -47.34 45.00
C GLY A 636 0.62 -47.63 45.68
N PHE A 637 -0.40 -46.91 45.25
CA PHE A 637 -1.76 -46.96 45.77
C PHE A 637 -2.80 -47.00 44.66
N ILE A 638 -4.07 -47.23 45.02
CA ILE A 638 -5.17 -47.30 44.06
C ILE A 638 -6.32 -46.39 44.51
N VAL A 639 -6.56 -45.34 43.72
CA VAL A 639 -7.83 -44.62 43.74
C VAL A 639 -8.85 -45.55 43.08
N ASN A 640 -9.62 -46.25 43.91
CA ASN A 640 -10.39 -47.42 43.50
C ASN A 640 -11.90 -47.15 43.42
N SER A 641 -12.52 -47.58 42.32
CA SER A 641 -13.96 -47.73 42.12
C SER A 641 -14.44 -49.16 42.38
N SER A 642 -13.58 -50.17 42.21
CA SER A 642 -13.96 -51.59 42.32
C SER A 642 -13.66 -52.23 43.69
N SER A 643 -12.93 -51.53 44.57
CA SER A 643 -12.20 -52.10 45.71
C SER A 643 -11.06 -53.05 45.32
N ALA A 644 -10.32 -52.68 44.27
CA ALA A 644 -9.10 -53.36 43.84
C ALA A 644 -7.95 -53.28 44.87
N SER A 645 -6.97 -54.18 44.72
CA SER A 645 -5.72 -54.19 45.49
C SER A 645 -4.51 -54.49 44.58
N THR A 646 -3.32 -54.18 45.09
CA THR A 646 -2.05 -54.41 44.38
C THR A 646 -1.02 -55.05 45.30
N ALA A 647 -0.23 -55.97 44.76
CA ALA A 647 0.88 -56.61 45.46
C ALA A 647 2.14 -56.55 44.60
N VAL A 648 3.31 -56.36 45.22
CA VAL A 648 4.59 -56.27 44.51
C VAL A 648 5.33 -57.59 44.56
N HIS A 649 5.79 -58.04 43.39
CA HIS A 649 6.42 -59.34 43.18
C HIS A 649 7.73 -59.15 42.40
N GLY A 650 8.72 -58.55 43.06
CA GLY A 650 10.00 -58.18 42.45
C GLY A 650 9.80 -57.14 41.35
N ALA A 651 10.05 -57.52 40.10
CA ALA A 651 10.01 -56.62 38.94
C ALA A 651 8.60 -56.21 38.46
N HIS A 652 7.54 -56.69 39.11
CA HIS A 652 6.17 -56.51 38.63
C HIS A 652 5.19 -56.22 39.76
N MET A 653 4.17 -55.42 39.44
CA MET A 653 2.98 -55.29 40.25
C MET A 653 1.95 -56.33 39.78
N ALA A 654 1.37 -57.10 40.69
CA ALA A 654 0.10 -57.77 40.45
C ALA A 654 -1.01 -56.82 40.85
N TYR A 655 -1.83 -56.37 39.89
CA TYR A 655 -3.07 -55.67 40.16
C TYR A 655 -4.21 -56.71 40.21
N VAL A 656 -5.07 -56.62 41.22
CA VAL A 656 -6.25 -57.47 41.43
C VAL A 656 -7.48 -56.57 41.41
N ALA A 657 -8.33 -56.74 40.40
CA ALA A 657 -9.61 -56.05 40.33
C ALA A 657 -10.50 -56.49 41.51
N GLY A 658 -11.19 -55.53 42.13
CA GLY A 658 -12.13 -55.82 43.21
C GLY A 658 -13.46 -56.37 42.71
N ALA A 659 -14.46 -56.42 43.59
CA ALA A 659 -15.79 -56.95 43.28
C ALA A 659 -16.66 -55.97 42.48
N GLY A 660 -16.35 -54.67 42.51
CA GLY A 660 -17.10 -53.63 41.81
C GLY A 660 -16.73 -53.47 40.33
N THR A 661 -17.24 -52.41 39.72
CA THR A 661 -17.01 -52.03 38.31
C THR A 661 -16.82 -50.53 38.18
N GLY A 662 -15.97 -50.07 37.27
CA GLY A 662 -15.67 -48.66 37.08
C GLY A 662 -14.28 -48.44 36.51
N VAL A 663 -13.64 -47.34 36.89
CA VAL A 663 -12.21 -47.10 36.62
C VAL A 663 -11.45 -47.14 37.94
N ASP A 664 -10.50 -48.05 38.06
CA ASP A 664 -9.48 -48.00 39.11
C ASP A 664 -8.24 -47.32 38.57
N ARG A 665 -7.61 -46.47 39.38
CA ARG A 665 -6.42 -45.71 38.99
C ARG A 665 -5.29 -46.02 39.96
N VAL A 666 -4.32 -46.79 39.48
CA VAL A 666 -3.05 -47.03 40.17
C VAL A 666 -2.20 -45.76 40.07
N GLN A 667 -1.61 -45.35 41.20
CA GLN A 667 -0.83 -44.13 41.35
C GLN A 667 0.43 -44.40 42.19
N PHE A 668 1.53 -43.72 41.87
CA PHE A 668 2.74 -43.72 42.70
C PHE A 668 3.66 -42.56 42.33
N TRP A 669 4.48 -42.11 43.28
CA TRP A 669 5.37 -40.97 43.12
C TRP A 669 6.82 -41.41 42.94
N LEU A 670 7.49 -40.83 41.94
CA LEU A 670 8.93 -40.98 41.70
C LEU A 670 9.76 -40.22 42.74
N PRO A 671 11.04 -40.57 42.98
CA PRO A 671 11.92 -39.85 43.92
C PRO A 671 12.26 -38.44 43.43
N THR A 672 11.86 -38.11 42.19
CA THR A 672 11.93 -36.78 41.58
C THR A 672 10.72 -35.89 41.93
N ASP A 673 9.87 -36.31 42.87
CA ASP A 673 8.62 -35.62 43.25
C ASP A 673 7.66 -35.51 42.04
N THR A 674 7.40 -36.66 41.39
CA THR A 674 6.65 -36.71 40.13
C THR A 674 5.68 -37.89 40.08
N LEU A 675 4.39 -37.64 39.84
CA LEU A 675 3.33 -38.64 39.85
C LEU A 675 3.29 -39.46 38.55
N CYS A 676 3.19 -40.78 38.68
CA CYS A 676 2.78 -41.70 37.63
C CYS A 676 1.34 -42.17 37.87
N ARG A 677 0.61 -42.47 36.79
CA ARG A 677 -0.80 -42.92 36.84
C ARG A 677 -1.05 -43.99 35.79
N PHE A 678 -1.88 -44.97 36.11
CA PHE A 678 -2.37 -45.96 35.15
C PHE A 678 -3.80 -46.38 35.49
N ASP A 679 -4.67 -46.36 34.48
CA ASP A 679 -6.10 -46.59 34.63
C ASP A 679 -6.49 -47.98 34.13
N PHE A 680 -7.29 -48.69 34.93
CA PHE A 680 -7.91 -49.98 34.61
C PHE A 680 -9.42 -49.82 34.53
N ASN A 681 -10.03 -50.24 33.41
CA ASN A 681 -11.48 -50.38 33.36
C ASN A 681 -11.86 -51.74 33.95
N VAL A 682 -12.56 -51.76 35.09
CA VAL A 682 -13.10 -52.98 35.68
C VAL A 682 -14.54 -53.17 35.22
N ILE A 683 -14.81 -54.28 34.55
CA ILE A 683 -16.14 -54.63 34.03
C ILE A 683 -16.62 -55.95 34.64
N SER A 684 -17.93 -56.13 34.80
CA SER A 684 -18.47 -57.41 35.26
C SER A 684 -18.42 -58.47 34.15
N PRO A 685 -18.45 -59.78 34.49
CA PRO A 685 -18.60 -60.84 33.49
C PRO A 685 -19.87 -60.68 32.63
N GLU A 686 -20.94 -60.09 33.19
CA GLU A 686 -22.16 -59.77 32.45
C GLU A 686 -21.93 -58.64 31.44
N MET A 687 -21.25 -57.55 31.82
CA MET A 687 -20.88 -56.48 30.89
C MET A 687 -20.01 -57.01 29.74
N ALA A 688 -19.02 -57.86 30.05
CA ALA A 688 -18.16 -58.48 29.05
C ALA A 688 -18.93 -59.43 28.11
N THR A 689 -19.95 -60.14 28.62
CA THR A 689 -20.81 -61.02 27.83
C THR A 689 -21.75 -60.21 26.91
N ASN A 690 -22.37 -59.16 27.45
CA ASN A 690 -23.31 -58.29 26.74
C ASN A 690 -22.63 -57.41 25.68
N ALA A 691 -21.34 -57.10 25.82
CA ALA A 691 -20.58 -56.31 24.84
C ALA A 691 -20.29 -57.07 23.53
N GLY A 692 -20.36 -58.40 23.52
CA GLY A 692 -20.02 -59.22 22.35
C GLY A 692 -18.52 -59.23 22.01
N LYS A 693 -18.16 -59.96 20.94
CA LYS A 693 -16.76 -60.27 20.60
C LYS A 693 -16.00 -59.13 19.87
N ALA A 694 -15.93 -57.94 20.46
CA ALA A 694 -14.85 -56.96 20.22
C ALA A 694 -14.95 -55.74 21.16
N ILE A 695 -14.38 -55.81 22.37
CA ILE A 695 -14.09 -54.60 23.15
C ILE A 695 -12.86 -53.92 22.54
N VAL A 696 -13.07 -53.09 21.52
CA VAL A 696 -12.02 -52.21 20.98
C VAL A 696 -11.86 -51.03 21.95
N LEU A 697 -10.84 -51.11 22.79
CA LEU A 697 -10.45 -50.01 23.66
C LEU A 697 -9.83 -48.89 22.83
N ALA A 698 -10.68 -47.96 22.38
CA ALA A 698 -10.25 -46.63 21.96
C ALA A 698 -9.80 -45.83 23.19
N GLY A 699 -8.68 -46.24 23.79
CA GLY A 699 -7.97 -45.45 24.79
C GLY A 699 -7.62 -44.10 24.17
N THR A 700 -8.22 -43.03 24.67
CA THR A 700 -8.06 -41.69 24.10
C THR A 700 -6.59 -41.29 24.14
N THR A 701 -5.96 -41.13 22.98
CA THR A 701 -4.58 -40.65 22.83
C THR A 701 -4.50 -39.15 23.09
N GLY A 702 -4.85 -38.74 24.32
CA GLY A 702 -4.58 -37.41 24.84
C GLY A 702 -3.13 -37.34 25.33
N LEU A 703 -2.41 -36.29 24.93
CA LEU A 703 -1.14 -35.92 25.54
C LEU A 703 -1.44 -35.31 26.92
N ASN A 704 -1.04 -36.00 27.99
CA ASN A 704 -1.02 -35.53 29.38
C ASN A 704 0.31 -35.93 30.03
#